data_AF-A0A8R2M0R9-F1
#
_entry.id   AF-A0A8R2M0R9-F1
#
_cell.length_a   1.000
_cell.length_b   1.000
_cell.length_c   1.000
_cell.angle_alpha   90.00
_cell.angle_beta   90.00
_cell.angle_gamma   90.00
#
_symmetry.space_group_name_H-M   'P 1'
#
loop_
_entity.id
_entity.type
_entity.pdbx_description
1 polymer ?
#
loop_
_entity_poly.entity_id
_entity_poly.type
_entity_poly.pdbx_seq_one_letter_code
_entity_poly.pdbx_strand_id
1 'polypeptide(L)'
;MVPWARLFRRLHYEDLGEAETITGRIYRTILTIGSNLSKCWSFSRRSFRHYQQPFPSLYEDEATTSGITDGATSDQQNRVIFVNRPQPQKFVSNRISTAKYSVPSFVPLFLFEQFRRYSNCFFLLIALLQQIPDVSPTGRWTTLTPLILILSVSAIKEIVEDFKRHRADDETNRRLVEVLRERRWVAIRWEHLQIGDICKVLNNQFFPADLVLLASSEPQGISFIETSNLDGETNLKIRQAQPDTARLDAAPALADFRATVQCEPPNRHLYEFNGLLKEANVKTLPLGLDQMLLRGAMLRNTAWVHGVVVYTGHETKLMKNSTKAPLKRSSIDRQTNTHILMLFIILLALSLLSAGFNEFWMRNHNDWYIGLEEAQNAHFGFNFLTFLILYNNLIPISLQVTAEIVRFFQAKFISMDSEMYDPASDTAAMARTSNLNEELGMVRYVFSDKTGTLTQNVMVFHKCTIAEVIYSRPGPTERLEDTPLYQNLTREHPTAPVIREFLIMLAICHTVIPETKGDTVDYHAASPDERALVTGAAAFGFSFCTRTPSHVHVRALGDTLRYQLLHVLDFTSARKRMSVIVRTPEGTIKLYCKGADSVIYSRLSGGDSAPFAAATLAHLEHFAAEGLRTLVFAVADIPEQVYQDWSNTYHKASIAIQDREQKIEEAADLVENNLRLLGATAIEDKLQDGVPETIAALLKANINVWVLTGDKQETAINIAHSARLIHTAMPLLILNEDSLDGTRESMSRHAIDFGDNLRKQNDVALVIDGKSLKYAMGCDLKKDFLDLCISCKVVVCCRVSPIQKAEVVELVSGATGAVTLAIGDGANDVAMIQRASVGVGISGVEGLQAVCASDYSIAQFRFLLRLLLVHGAWNYSRISKLILYSFYKNICLYVIELWFAIYSAWSGQILFERWTIGFYNVIFTALPPFAIGLFDKLCSPEIMLRHPILYIPSQQGLLFNVRVFWVWAVNALLHSVLLFWLPVALADHHVLWSSGKDGGYLVLGNLVYTYVVLTVCLKAGLATHSWTWVTHVSIWGSLALWLLFLLIYSNIYPTILIGAVMLGMDRMVFGSLVFWFGLILIPIATLIPDLVVTVVRNSAFKSATEAVRESELKQRAPPALLAQPRHSVAEAAHALVRLAQYGFAFSQEEGGSVSQADVVRVYDTRQPRPEHS
;
A
#
# COMPACT_ATOMS: atom_id res chain seq x y z
N MET A 1 -12.32 23.76 21.50
CA MET A 1 -12.39 25.25 21.47
C MET A 1 -13.66 25.86 22.09
N VAL A 2 -14.81 25.16 22.13
CA VAL A 2 -16.06 25.68 22.77
C VAL A 2 -16.00 25.86 24.31
N PRO A 3 -15.19 25.13 25.10
CA PRO A 3 -15.15 25.34 26.57
C PRO A 3 -14.47 26.65 26.99
N TRP A 4 -13.45 27.09 26.25
CA TRP A 4 -12.65 28.27 26.57
C TRP A 4 -13.40 29.59 26.30
N ALA A 5 -14.29 29.61 25.30
CA ALA A 5 -15.17 30.76 25.03
C ALA A 5 -16.25 30.97 26.12
N ARG A 6 -16.56 29.95 26.92
CA ARG A 6 -17.47 30.09 28.09
C ARG A 6 -16.74 30.60 29.32
N LEU A 7 -15.43 30.33 29.45
CA LEU A 7 -14.61 30.83 30.55
C LEU A 7 -14.46 32.37 30.47
N PHE A 8 -14.26 32.91 29.26
CA PHE A 8 -14.16 34.36 29.03
C PHE A 8 -15.49 35.12 29.12
N ARG A 9 -16.63 34.42 29.12
CA ARG A 9 -17.97 35.04 29.16
C ARG A 9 -18.56 35.13 30.59
N ARG A 10 -17.86 34.59 31.60
CA ARG A 10 -18.34 34.50 33.00
C ARG A 10 -17.69 35.48 33.97
N LEU A 11 -16.77 36.35 33.53
CA LEU A 11 -16.25 37.44 34.36
C LEU A 11 -17.20 38.63 34.22
N HIS A 12 -17.91 38.93 35.31
CA HIS A 12 -19.01 39.88 35.39
C HIS A 12 -18.59 41.31 35.05
N TYR A 13 -19.50 41.97 34.35
CA TYR A 13 -19.64 43.42 34.21
C TYR A 13 -20.53 43.86 35.38
N GLU A 14 -19.97 44.61 36.31
CA GLU A 14 -20.64 45.55 37.23
C GLU A 14 -19.50 46.24 37.99
N ASP A 15 -19.56 47.57 38.09
CA ASP A 15 -18.55 48.47 38.63
C ASP A 15 -17.32 48.74 37.73
N LEU A 16 -17.52 49.59 36.72
CA LEU A 16 -16.55 50.62 36.34
C LEU A 16 -17.31 51.66 35.51
N GLY A 17 -17.67 52.75 36.18
CA GLY A 17 -18.25 53.95 35.58
C GLY A 17 -17.29 54.64 34.61
N GLU A 18 -17.89 55.51 33.81
CA GLU A 18 -17.31 56.43 32.83
C GLU A 18 -15.82 56.78 33.01
N ALA A 19 -14.94 56.06 32.31
CA ALA A 19 -13.62 56.55 31.95
C ALA A 19 -13.20 55.98 30.60
N GLU A 20 -13.02 56.86 29.61
CA GLU A 20 -12.44 56.54 28.29
C GLU A 20 -10.98 56.09 28.43
N THR A 21 -10.76 54.81 28.77
CA THR A 21 -9.41 54.22 28.82
C THR A 21 -9.11 53.40 27.56
N ILE A 22 -7.84 53.42 27.15
CA ILE A 22 -7.27 52.70 25.99
C ILE A 22 -7.62 51.19 26.03
N THR A 23 -7.77 50.64 27.23
CA THR A 23 -8.21 49.27 27.54
C THR A 23 -9.59 48.95 26.94
N GLY A 24 -10.54 49.91 26.94
CA GLY A 24 -11.86 49.74 26.34
C GLY A 24 -11.84 49.73 24.80
N ARG A 25 -10.91 50.46 24.18
CA ARG A 25 -10.68 50.41 22.71
C ARG A 25 -10.03 49.09 22.29
N ILE A 26 -9.08 48.57 23.08
CA ILE A 26 -8.44 47.27 22.83
C ILE A 26 -9.46 46.13 23.00
N TYR A 27 -10.30 46.18 24.04
CA TYR A 27 -11.35 45.17 24.26
C TYR A 27 -12.41 45.18 23.16
N ARG A 28 -12.84 46.37 22.68
CA ARG A 28 -13.70 46.49 21.48
C ARG A 28 -13.00 45.97 20.23
N THR A 29 -11.70 46.20 20.06
CA THR A 29 -10.95 45.73 18.88
C THR A 29 -10.84 44.20 18.88
N ILE A 30 -10.56 43.58 20.03
CA ILE A 30 -10.52 42.12 20.21
C ILE A 30 -11.91 41.50 20.01
N LEU A 31 -12.98 42.12 20.52
CA LEU A 31 -14.36 41.70 20.27
C LEU A 31 -14.77 41.88 18.81
N THR A 32 -14.31 42.94 18.14
CA THR A 32 -14.60 43.20 16.72
C THR A 32 -13.86 42.19 15.83
N ILE A 33 -12.60 41.88 16.14
CA ILE A 33 -11.80 40.84 15.47
C ILE A 33 -12.39 39.45 15.74
N GLY A 34 -12.81 39.15 16.97
CA GLY A 34 -13.52 37.92 17.31
C GLY A 34 -14.88 37.81 16.63
N SER A 35 -15.62 38.91 16.49
CA SER A 35 -16.89 38.95 15.75
C SER A 35 -16.68 38.83 14.24
N ASN A 36 -15.60 39.39 13.70
CA ASN A 36 -15.24 39.31 12.28
C ASN A 36 -14.70 37.92 11.94
N LEU A 37 -13.93 37.28 12.81
CA LEU A 37 -13.52 35.87 12.70
C LEU A 37 -14.72 34.94 12.81
N SER A 38 -15.66 35.21 13.73
CA SER A 38 -16.92 34.47 13.86
C SER A 38 -17.85 34.68 12.65
N LYS A 39 -17.92 35.89 12.09
CA LYS A 39 -18.65 36.21 10.84
C LYS A 39 -17.97 35.60 9.62
N CYS A 40 -16.64 35.55 9.56
CA CYS A 40 -15.91 34.87 8.50
C CYS A 40 -16.10 33.35 8.59
N TRP A 41 -16.12 32.79 9.81
CA TRP A 41 -16.50 31.40 10.08
C TRP A 41 -17.96 31.08 9.76
N SER A 42 -18.89 32.01 10.01
CA SER A 42 -20.33 31.82 9.73
C SER A 42 -20.65 32.04 8.24
N PHE A 43 -19.95 32.94 7.56
CA PHE A 43 -20.00 33.16 6.12
C PHE A 43 -19.39 31.98 5.36
N SER A 44 -18.28 31.42 5.85
CA SER A 44 -17.72 30.14 5.40
C SER A 44 -18.72 29.00 5.60
N ARG A 45 -19.40 28.91 6.76
CA ARG A 45 -20.47 27.92 7.01
C ARG A 45 -21.69 28.08 6.08
N ARG A 46 -22.05 29.32 5.70
CA ARG A 46 -23.18 29.61 4.81
C ARG A 46 -22.87 29.29 3.34
N SER A 47 -21.65 29.59 2.86
CA SER A 47 -21.21 29.17 1.51
C SER A 47 -21.02 27.65 1.41
N PHE A 48 -20.62 26.98 2.49
CA PHE A 48 -20.48 25.52 2.52
C PHE A 48 -21.80 24.75 2.65
N ARG A 49 -22.90 25.37 3.09
CA ARG A 49 -24.22 24.72 3.13
C ARG A 49 -24.81 24.44 1.74
N HIS A 50 -24.27 25.04 0.67
CA HIS A 50 -24.62 24.69 -0.71
C HIS A 50 -23.71 23.61 -1.32
N TYR A 51 -22.67 23.16 -0.60
CA TYR A 51 -21.70 22.17 -1.08
C TYR A 51 -21.52 20.96 -0.13
N GLN A 52 -22.28 20.90 0.97
CA GLN A 52 -22.36 19.73 1.84
C GLN A 52 -23.78 19.15 1.78
N GLN A 53 -23.96 18.09 0.99
CA GLN A 53 -24.89 17.06 1.43
C GLN A 53 -24.37 16.48 2.75
N PRO A 54 -25.24 16.21 3.74
CA PRO A 54 -24.82 15.73 5.04
C PRO A 54 -24.29 14.29 4.94
N PHE A 55 -23.24 14.01 5.69
CA PHE A 55 -22.81 12.66 6.06
C PHE A 55 -23.99 11.92 6.72
N PRO A 56 -24.39 10.73 6.24
CA PRO A 56 -25.09 9.79 7.11
C PRO A 56 -24.09 9.26 8.14
N SER A 57 -24.52 9.20 9.38
CA SER A 57 -23.85 8.52 10.49
C SER A 57 -23.59 7.06 10.14
N LEU A 58 -22.31 6.69 10.04
CA LEU A 58 -21.86 5.30 10.08
C LEU A 58 -21.91 4.81 11.53
N TYR A 59 -23.04 4.30 11.97
CA TYR A 59 -23.18 3.31 13.04
C TYR A 59 -24.48 2.55 12.82
N GLU A 60 -24.38 1.22 12.86
CA GLU A 60 -25.45 0.20 12.71
C GLU A 60 -25.99 -0.02 11.29
N ASP A 61 -25.35 -0.93 10.57
CA ASP A 61 -26.08 -1.90 9.73
C ASP A 61 -25.57 -3.29 10.12
N GLU A 62 -26.32 -3.94 11.01
CA GLU A 62 -26.18 -5.36 11.29
C GLU A 62 -26.60 -6.15 10.04
N ALA A 63 -25.64 -6.83 9.42
CA ALA A 63 -25.94 -7.87 8.44
C ALA A 63 -26.41 -9.14 9.19
N THR A 64 -27.67 -9.14 9.63
CA THR A 64 -28.37 -10.39 9.96
C THR A 64 -29.02 -10.95 8.69
N THR A 65 -28.49 -12.08 8.24
CA THR A 65 -29.21 -12.97 7.32
C THR A 65 -30.41 -13.56 8.05
N SER A 66 -31.60 -13.07 7.75
CA SER A 66 -32.83 -13.86 7.80
C SER A 66 -33.74 -13.43 6.67
N GLY A 67 -34.05 -14.35 5.75
CA GLY A 67 -34.98 -14.11 4.67
C GLY A 67 -36.37 -13.84 5.22
N ILE A 68 -36.75 -12.57 5.26
CA ILE A 68 -38.15 -12.11 5.30
C ILE A 68 -38.20 -10.89 4.39
N THR A 69 -39.17 -10.91 3.48
CA THR A 69 -39.54 -9.85 2.55
C THR A 69 -39.75 -8.52 3.28
N ASP A 70 -38.75 -7.63 3.25
CA ASP A 70 -38.96 -6.24 3.64
C ASP A 70 -39.38 -5.41 2.43
N GLY A 71 -40.56 -4.80 2.59
CA GLY A 71 -41.29 -4.10 1.56
C GLY A 71 -40.47 -2.99 0.92
N ALA A 72 -40.38 -3.07 -0.41
CA ALA A 72 -39.91 -2.01 -1.27
C ALA A 72 -40.59 -0.68 -0.91
N THR A 73 -39.82 0.26 -0.38
CA THR A 73 -40.18 1.68 -0.45
C THR A 73 -40.00 2.11 -1.90
N SER A 74 -41.14 2.29 -2.57
CA SER A 74 -41.28 2.86 -3.91
C SER A 74 -40.73 4.29 -3.95
N ASP A 75 -39.50 4.49 -4.47
CA ASP A 75 -39.07 5.67 -5.26
C ASP A 75 -37.54 5.72 -5.49
N GLN A 76 -36.93 4.66 -6.02
CA GLN A 76 -35.67 4.81 -6.77
C GLN A 76 -36.02 4.95 -8.26
N GLN A 77 -36.04 6.20 -8.76
CA GLN A 77 -36.33 6.47 -10.16
C GLN A 77 -35.29 5.81 -11.08
N ASN A 78 -35.73 4.84 -11.89
CA ASN A 78 -34.92 4.23 -12.94
C ASN A 78 -34.42 5.28 -13.94
N ARG A 79 -33.14 5.22 -14.33
CA ARG A 79 -32.55 6.14 -15.30
C ARG A 79 -33.02 5.77 -16.70
N VAL A 80 -33.44 6.76 -17.48
CA VAL A 80 -33.90 6.59 -18.86
C VAL A 80 -33.00 7.39 -19.79
N ILE A 81 -32.42 6.71 -20.78
CA ILE A 81 -31.47 7.26 -21.75
C ILE A 81 -32.04 7.09 -23.15
N PHE A 82 -32.07 8.16 -23.93
CA PHE A 82 -32.55 8.12 -25.30
C PHE A 82 -31.37 7.98 -26.28
N VAL A 83 -31.35 6.93 -27.09
CA VAL A 83 -30.28 6.70 -28.07
C VAL A 83 -30.52 7.55 -29.31
N ASN A 84 -29.49 8.23 -29.81
CA ASN A 84 -29.56 9.13 -30.98
C ASN A 84 -30.64 10.24 -30.87
N ARG A 85 -30.98 10.66 -29.64
CA ARG A 85 -31.95 11.75 -29.37
C ARG A 85 -31.42 12.67 -28.27
N PRO A 86 -31.81 13.95 -28.27
CA PRO A 86 -31.44 14.86 -27.19
C PRO A 86 -32.00 14.37 -25.86
N GLN A 87 -31.16 14.38 -24.83
CA GLN A 87 -31.56 13.94 -23.48
C GLN A 87 -32.41 15.04 -22.81
N PRO A 88 -33.54 14.69 -22.16
CA PRO A 88 -34.37 15.66 -21.44
C PRO A 88 -33.75 16.13 -20.13
N GLN A 89 -32.84 15.36 -19.54
CA GLN A 89 -32.12 15.68 -18.32
C GLN A 89 -30.65 15.97 -18.62
N LYS A 90 -30.08 16.96 -17.91
CA LYS A 90 -28.66 17.27 -17.99
C LYS A 90 -27.86 16.25 -17.17
N PHE A 91 -27.00 15.49 -17.84
CA PHE A 91 -26.11 14.52 -17.22
C PHE A 91 -24.70 15.08 -16.96
N VAL A 92 -23.91 14.36 -16.14
CA VAL A 92 -22.54 14.72 -15.79
C VAL A 92 -21.62 14.61 -17.02
N SER A 93 -20.70 15.57 -17.18
CA SER A 93 -19.73 15.55 -18.28
C SER A 93 -18.75 14.39 -18.15
N ASN A 94 -18.20 13.91 -19.27
CA ASN A 94 -17.22 12.82 -19.24
C ASN A 94 -15.79 13.24 -18.81
N ARG A 95 -15.59 14.51 -18.45
CA ARG A 95 -14.33 15.04 -17.89
C ARG A 95 -14.06 14.43 -16.50
N ILE A 96 -12.85 13.92 -16.31
CA ILE A 96 -12.35 13.43 -15.02
C ILE A 96 -11.41 14.46 -14.40
N SER A 97 -11.50 14.62 -13.08
CA SER A 97 -10.56 15.37 -12.26
C SER A 97 -10.19 14.57 -11.00
N THR A 98 -8.92 14.22 -10.86
CA THR A 98 -8.34 13.56 -9.68
C THR A 98 -7.52 14.52 -8.80
N ALA A 99 -7.26 15.74 -9.28
CA ALA A 99 -6.63 16.80 -8.52
C ALA A 99 -7.35 17.09 -7.19
N LYS A 100 -6.56 17.41 -6.14
CA LYS A 100 -7.09 17.73 -4.80
C LYS A 100 -7.69 19.14 -4.77
N TYR A 101 -7.06 20.07 -5.47
CA TYR A 101 -7.40 21.49 -5.41
C TYR A 101 -7.79 22.01 -6.79
N SER A 102 -8.81 22.86 -6.79
CA SER A 102 -9.01 23.84 -7.86
C SER A 102 -8.21 25.11 -7.55
N VAL A 103 -7.90 25.91 -8.57
CA VAL A 103 -7.18 27.19 -8.41
C VAL A 103 -7.74 28.06 -7.27
N PRO A 104 -9.06 28.31 -7.16
CA PRO A 104 -9.61 29.11 -6.05
C PRO A 104 -9.70 28.34 -4.72
N SER A 105 -9.78 27.00 -4.75
CA SER A 105 -9.93 26.20 -3.53
C SER A 105 -8.59 25.83 -2.89
N PHE A 106 -7.46 26.06 -3.55
CA PHE A 106 -6.12 25.72 -3.06
C PHE A 106 -5.84 26.37 -1.70
N VAL A 107 -5.85 27.71 -1.63
CA VAL A 107 -5.51 28.45 -0.40
C VAL A 107 -6.37 28.04 0.81
N PRO A 108 -7.71 28.03 0.74
CA PRO A 108 -8.53 27.70 1.91
C PRO A 108 -8.39 26.24 2.36
N LEU A 109 -8.33 25.27 1.44
CA LEU A 109 -8.14 23.86 1.83
C LEU A 109 -6.72 23.60 2.33
N PHE A 110 -5.69 24.18 1.69
CA PHE A 110 -4.30 24.03 2.10
C PHE A 110 -4.09 24.57 3.52
N LEU A 111 -4.56 25.79 3.81
CA LEU A 111 -4.46 26.35 5.15
C LEU A 111 -5.24 25.52 6.16
N PHE A 112 -6.44 25.07 5.81
CA PHE A 112 -7.21 24.17 6.69
C PHE A 112 -6.43 22.90 7.01
N GLU A 113 -5.78 22.28 6.01
CA GLU A 113 -4.98 21.07 6.18
C GLU A 113 -3.75 21.30 7.06
N GLN A 114 -3.02 22.41 6.85
CA GLN A 114 -1.87 22.75 7.68
C GLN A 114 -2.26 23.06 9.13
N PHE A 115 -3.40 23.73 9.36
CA PHE A 115 -3.90 24.03 10.71
C PHE A 115 -4.71 22.89 11.36
N ARG A 116 -4.85 21.73 10.71
CA ARG A 116 -5.23 20.50 11.44
C ARG A 116 -4.11 19.98 12.34
N ARG A 117 -2.88 20.49 12.18
CA ARG A 117 -1.71 20.12 12.98
C ARG A 117 -1.61 21.03 14.20
N TYR A 118 -1.55 20.43 15.40
CA TYR A 118 -1.54 21.17 16.67
C TYR A 118 -0.37 22.15 16.79
N SER A 119 0.80 21.79 16.26
CA SER A 119 2.00 22.64 16.28
C SER A 119 1.78 23.96 15.51
N ASN A 120 1.19 23.91 14.32
CA ASN A 120 0.88 25.11 13.53
C ASN A 120 -0.14 26.01 14.24
N CYS A 121 -1.15 25.41 14.89
CA CYS A 121 -2.10 26.15 15.73
C CYS A 121 -1.44 26.83 16.93
N PHE A 122 -0.50 26.15 17.58
CA PHE A 122 0.27 26.71 18.70
C PHE A 122 1.10 27.92 18.23
N PHE A 123 1.86 27.80 17.14
CA PHE A 123 2.66 28.93 16.66
C PHE A 123 1.82 30.08 16.12
N LEU A 124 0.66 29.81 15.52
CA LEU A 124 -0.28 30.87 15.16
C LEU A 124 -0.80 31.60 16.40
N LEU A 125 -1.15 30.85 17.46
CA LEU A 125 -1.58 31.45 18.73
C LEU A 125 -0.48 32.34 19.32
N ILE A 126 0.77 31.85 19.38
CA ILE A 126 1.89 32.65 19.89
C ILE A 126 2.18 33.87 19.01
N ALA A 127 2.11 33.74 17.68
CA ALA A 127 2.30 34.86 16.76
C ALA A 127 1.23 35.95 16.95
N LEU A 128 -0.01 35.56 17.27
CA LEU A 128 -1.08 36.50 17.64
C LEU A 128 -0.83 37.14 19.01
N LEU A 129 -0.38 36.38 20.01
CA LEU A 129 -0.03 36.91 21.33
C LEU A 129 1.15 37.90 21.27
N GLN A 130 2.13 37.67 20.37
CA GLN A 130 3.24 38.59 20.13
C GLN A 130 2.83 39.95 19.54
N GLN A 131 1.60 40.09 19.02
CA GLN A 131 1.09 41.39 18.53
C GLN A 131 0.58 42.30 19.65
N ILE A 132 0.40 41.77 20.86
CA ILE A 132 -0.04 42.57 22.01
C ILE A 132 1.08 43.56 22.36
N PRO A 133 0.81 44.88 22.39
CA PRO A 133 1.81 45.88 22.76
C PRO A 133 2.32 45.61 24.19
N ASP A 134 3.60 45.88 24.41
CA ASP A 134 4.29 45.82 25.72
C ASP A 134 4.40 44.42 26.37
N VAL A 135 4.00 43.36 25.68
CA VAL A 135 4.10 41.96 26.18
C VAL A 135 5.19 41.14 25.50
N SER A 136 5.59 41.50 24.27
CA SER A 136 6.55 40.69 23.49
C SER A 136 8.01 41.11 23.78
N PRO A 137 8.83 40.25 24.42
CA PRO A 137 10.23 40.57 24.69
C PRO A 137 11.12 40.42 23.44
N THR A 138 10.76 39.49 22.54
CA THR A 138 11.51 39.17 21.32
C THR A 138 11.11 40.03 20.11
N GLY A 139 9.95 40.69 20.13
CA GLY A 139 9.44 41.53 19.05
C GLY A 139 8.38 40.85 18.16
N ARG A 140 7.56 41.68 17.50
CA ARG A 140 6.28 41.29 16.84
C ARG A 140 6.40 40.31 15.66
N TRP A 141 7.55 40.26 14.99
CA TRP A 141 7.73 39.49 13.74
C TRP A 141 8.53 38.20 13.92
N THR A 142 9.08 37.97 15.12
CA THR A 142 10.07 36.90 15.37
C THR A 142 9.52 35.48 15.18
N THR A 143 8.25 35.22 15.55
CA THR A 143 7.60 33.92 15.29
C THR A 143 6.87 33.88 13.95
N LEU A 144 6.30 35.00 13.53
CA LEU A 144 5.47 35.07 12.32
C LEU A 144 6.30 34.85 11.04
N THR A 145 7.50 35.44 10.95
CA THR A 145 8.35 35.32 9.76
C THR A 145 8.79 33.87 9.50
N PRO A 146 9.33 33.12 10.48
CA PRO A 146 9.61 31.69 10.30
C PRO A 146 8.37 30.86 9.95
N LEU A 147 7.22 31.14 10.57
CA LEU A 147 5.97 30.43 10.28
C LEU A 147 5.51 30.62 8.83
N ILE A 148 5.56 31.86 8.31
CA ILE A 148 5.21 32.14 6.91
C ILE A 148 6.17 31.43 5.95
N LEU A 149 7.48 31.48 6.22
CA LEU A 149 8.49 30.80 5.41
C LEU A 149 8.22 29.30 5.35
N ILE A 150 7.94 28.70 6.50
CA ILE A 150 7.58 27.29 6.65
C ILE A 150 6.32 26.95 5.84
N LEU A 151 5.23 27.70 6.03
CA LEU A 151 3.97 27.47 5.31
C LEU A 151 4.14 27.65 3.79
N SER A 152 5.01 28.58 3.37
CA SER A 152 5.30 28.82 1.95
C SER A 152 6.04 27.65 1.31
N VAL A 153 7.04 27.08 1.99
CA VAL A 153 7.76 25.89 1.51
C VAL A 153 6.81 24.70 1.38
N SER A 154 5.94 24.48 2.38
CA SER A 154 4.90 23.44 2.31
C SER A 154 3.89 23.70 1.18
N ALA A 155 3.52 24.95 0.92
CA ALA A 155 2.62 25.31 -0.17
C ALA A 155 3.22 25.01 -1.55
N ILE A 156 4.50 25.37 -1.76
CA ILE A 156 5.21 25.11 -3.02
C ILE A 156 5.25 23.60 -3.31
N LYS A 157 5.56 22.78 -2.29
CA LYS A 157 5.55 21.32 -2.42
C LYS A 157 4.17 20.82 -2.91
N GLU A 158 3.09 21.22 -2.24
CA GLU A 158 1.73 20.75 -2.57
C GLU A 158 1.28 21.22 -3.97
N ILE A 159 1.66 22.44 -4.39
CA ILE A 159 1.39 22.96 -5.74
C ILE A 159 2.05 22.09 -6.80
N VAL A 160 3.33 21.72 -6.60
CA VAL A 160 4.06 20.86 -7.54
C VAL A 160 3.41 19.48 -7.66
N GLU A 161 2.94 18.91 -6.55
CA GLU A 161 2.24 17.63 -6.54
C GLU A 161 0.88 17.69 -7.26
N ASP A 162 0.08 18.73 -7.01
CA ASP A 162 -1.24 18.86 -7.63
C ASP A 162 -1.15 19.20 -9.13
N PHE A 163 -0.16 19.99 -9.55
CA PHE A 163 0.09 20.28 -10.97
C PHE A 163 0.38 19.01 -11.78
N LYS A 164 1.12 18.06 -11.21
CA LYS A 164 1.35 16.75 -11.84
C LYS A 164 0.06 15.96 -12.04
N ARG A 165 -0.90 16.05 -11.10
CA ARG A 165 -2.22 15.39 -11.21
C ARG A 165 -3.05 16.00 -12.33
N HIS A 166 -3.12 17.34 -12.38
CA HIS A 166 -3.82 18.05 -13.47
C HIS A 166 -3.27 17.68 -14.84
N ARG A 167 -1.94 17.54 -14.99
CA ARG A 167 -1.33 17.09 -16.26
C ARG A 167 -1.78 15.69 -16.68
N ALA A 168 -1.87 14.75 -15.74
CA ALA A 168 -2.32 13.38 -16.01
C ALA A 168 -3.82 13.30 -16.33
N ASP A 169 -4.64 14.09 -15.63
CA ASP A 169 -6.06 14.23 -15.90
C ASP A 169 -6.29 14.80 -17.32
N ASP A 170 -5.55 15.83 -17.70
CA ASP A 170 -5.61 16.46 -19.03
C ASP A 170 -5.23 15.50 -20.15
N GLU A 171 -4.22 14.65 -19.94
CA GLU A 171 -3.81 13.63 -20.92
C GLU A 171 -4.94 12.62 -21.16
N THR A 172 -5.62 12.17 -20.11
CA THR A 172 -6.74 11.23 -20.21
C THR A 172 -7.96 11.87 -20.88
N ASN A 173 -8.29 13.12 -20.50
CA ASN A 173 -9.45 13.84 -21.04
C ASN A 173 -9.30 14.19 -22.53
N ARG A 174 -8.06 14.32 -23.03
CA ARG A 174 -7.75 14.65 -24.44
C ARG A 174 -7.67 13.45 -25.37
N ARG A 175 -7.81 12.21 -24.87
CA ARG A 175 -7.88 11.00 -25.72
C ARG A 175 -9.06 11.08 -26.69
N LEU A 176 -8.92 10.45 -27.86
CA LEU A 176 -9.91 10.48 -28.93
C LEU A 176 -10.74 9.19 -28.96
N VAL A 177 -12.00 9.31 -29.38
CA VAL A 177 -12.90 8.18 -29.69
C VAL A 177 -13.80 8.55 -30.87
N GLU A 178 -14.17 7.57 -31.70
CA GLU A 178 -15.08 7.78 -32.82
C GLU A 178 -16.54 7.72 -32.36
N VAL A 179 -17.31 8.76 -32.67
CA VAL A 179 -18.75 8.85 -32.37
C VAL A 179 -19.54 9.06 -33.66
N LEU A 180 -20.70 8.41 -33.75
CA LEU A 180 -21.60 8.53 -34.89
C LEU A 180 -22.37 9.85 -34.83
N ARG A 181 -22.11 10.76 -35.77
CA ARG A 181 -22.84 12.02 -35.95
C ARG A 181 -23.19 12.22 -37.41
N GLU A 182 -24.43 12.59 -37.70
CA GLU A 182 -24.89 12.90 -39.07
C GLU A 182 -24.52 11.80 -40.10
N ARG A 183 -24.65 10.52 -39.71
CA ARG A 183 -24.29 9.34 -40.52
C ARG A 183 -22.79 9.18 -40.85
N ARG A 184 -21.91 9.88 -40.14
CA ARG A 184 -20.44 9.75 -40.26
C ARG A 184 -19.78 9.49 -38.91
N TRP A 185 -18.66 8.78 -38.93
CA TRP A 185 -17.80 8.62 -37.76
C TRP A 185 -16.94 9.86 -37.59
N VAL A 186 -17.05 10.53 -36.44
CA VAL A 186 -16.28 11.73 -36.10
C VAL A 186 -15.45 11.46 -34.86
N ALA A 187 -14.15 11.70 -34.94
CA ALA A 187 -13.26 11.60 -33.80
C ALA A 187 -13.50 12.80 -32.85
N ILE A 188 -13.91 12.51 -31.62
CA ILE A 188 -14.11 13.51 -30.56
C ILE A 188 -13.22 13.21 -29.36
N ARG A 189 -12.94 14.23 -28.54
CA ARG A 189 -12.23 14.05 -27.27
C ARG A 189 -13.14 13.40 -26.23
N TRP A 190 -12.54 12.61 -25.34
CA TRP A 190 -13.24 11.94 -24.25
C TRP A 190 -14.05 12.92 -23.39
N GLU A 191 -13.53 14.13 -23.12
CA GLU A 191 -14.24 15.16 -22.35
C GLU A 191 -15.57 15.64 -22.98
N HIS A 192 -15.73 15.48 -24.30
CA HIS A 192 -16.91 15.91 -25.05
C HIS A 192 -17.93 14.79 -25.30
N LEU A 193 -17.65 13.57 -24.85
CA LEU A 193 -18.55 12.43 -24.98
C LEU A 193 -19.81 12.62 -24.12
N GLN A 194 -20.98 12.36 -24.70
CA GLN A 194 -22.27 12.52 -24.02
C GLN A 194 -23.01 11.18 -23.89
N ILE A 195 -23.99 11.15 -22.99
CA ILE A 195 -24.82 9.97 -22.74
C ILE A 195 -25.82 9.78 -23.88
N GLY A 196 -25.95 8.55 -24.37
CA GLY A 196 -26.76 8.20 -25.53
C GLY A 196 -26.03 8.33 -26.87
N ASP A 197 -24.77 8.80 -26.89
CA ASP A 197 -23.91 8.75 -28.08
C ASP A 197 -23.57 7.29 -28.42
N ILE A 198 -23.58 6.95 -29.71
CA ILE A 198 -23.06 5.69 -30.22
C ILE A 198 -21.59 5.89 -30.57
N CYS A 199 -20.72 5.12 -29.94
CA CYS A 199 -19.28 5.16 -30.19
C CYS A 199 -18.77 3.85 -30.80
N LYS A 200 -17.73 3.98 -31.63
CA LYS A 200 -16.96 2.87 -32.17
C LYS A 200 -15.61 2.84 -31.47
N VAL A 201 -15.30 1.69 -30.89
CA VAL A 201 -14.03 1.44 -30.20
C VAL A 201 -13.28 0.37 -30.97
N LEU A 202 -12.01 0.64 -31.27
CA LEU A 202 -11.15 -0.24 -32.06
C LEU A 202 -10.34 -1.16 -31.15
N ASN A 203 -9.78 -2.22 -31.75
CA ASN A 203 -8.88 -3.13 -31.05
C ASN A 203 -7.73 -2.39 -30.35
N ASN A 204 -7.35 -2.82 -29.15
CA ASN A 204 -6.33 -2.23 -28.29
C ASN A 204 -6.64 -0.79 -27.81
N GLN A 205 -7.91 -0.37 -27.79
CA GLN A 205 -8.32 0.91 -27.22
C GLN A 205 -9.11 0.74 -25.93
N PHE A 206 -8.95 1.70 -25.01
CA PHE A 206 -9.73 1.77 -23.78
C PHE A 206 -11.13 2.30 -24.02
N PHE A 207 -12.11 1.77 -23.29
CA PHE A 207 -13.45 2.33 -23.30
C PHE A 207 -13.48 3.71 -22.63
N PRO A 208 -14.04 4.75 -23.29
CA PRO A 208 -14.03 6.13 -22.79
C PRO A 208 -15.03 6.38 -21.66
N ALA A 209 -16.01 5.50 -21.49
CA ALA A 209 -17.16 5.59 -20.60
C ALA A 209 -17.73 4.18 -20.40
N ASP A 210 -18.76 4.05 -19.57
CA ASP A 210 -19.48 2.79 -19.42
C ASP A 210 -20.49 2.68 -20.58
N LEU A 211 -20.32 1.65 -21.43
CA LEU A 211 -21.06 1.45 -22.68
C LEU A 211 -21.91 0.18 -22.62
N VAL A 212 -23.01 0.16 -23.36
CA VAL A 212 -23.77 -1.05 -23.68
C VAL A 212 -23.41 -1.51 -25.10
N LEU A 213 -22.96 -2.75 -25.24
CA LEU A 213 -22.57 -3.40 -26.48
C LEU A 213 -23.80 -3.66 -27.37
N LEU A 214 -23.80 -3.06 -28.56
CA LEU A 214 -24.86 -3.27 -29.57
C LEU A 214 -24.46 -4.31 -30.61
N ALA A 215 -23.24 -4.20 -31.14
CA ALA A 215 -22.70 -5.06 -32.18
C ALA A 215 -21.18 -5.16 -32.06
N SER A 216 -20.63 -6.26 -32.57
CA SER A 216 -19.20 -6.58 -32.57
C SER A 216 -18.79 -7.17 -33.91
N SER A 217 -17.49 -7.11 -34.24
CA SER A 217 -16.94 -7.73 -35.45
C SER A 217 -16.99 -9.26 -35.46
N GLU A 218 -17.05 -9.91 -34.29
CA GLU A 218 -17.05 -11.37 -34.20
C GLU A 218 -18.45 -11.99 -34.40
N PRO A 219 -18.52 -13.25 -34.84
CA PRO A 219 -19.79 -13.97 -34.97
C PRO A 219 -20.62 -13.96 -33.68
N GLN A 220 -21.94 -13.89 -33.81
CA GLN A 220 -22.90 -13.80 -32.70
C GLN A 220 -22.73 -12.56 -31.78
N GLY A 221 -22.00 -11.53 -32.22
CA GLY A 221 -21.83 -10.29 -31.47
C GLY A 221 -20.93 -10.43 -30.25
N ILE A 222 -20.00 -11.39 -30.26
CA ILE A 222 -19.04 -11.63 -29.18
C ILE A 222 -17.91 -10.59 -29.22
N SER A 223 -17.40 -10.17 -28.08
CA SER A 223 -16.23 -9.32 -27.94
C SER A 223 -15.37 -9.79 -26.77
N PHE A 224 -14.06 -9.59 -26.89
CA PHE A 224 -13.13 -9.89 -25.82
C PHE A 224 -12.63 -8.58 -25.20
N ILE A 225 -12.73 -8.48 -23.88
CA ILE A 225 -12.27 -7.32 -23.13
C ILE A 225 -11.21 -7.72 -22.12
N GLU A 226 -10.19 -6.89 -21.99
CA GLU A 226 -9.19 -6.99 -20.94
C GLU A 226 -9.61 -6.05 -19.80
N THR A 227 -9.85 -6.60 -18.61
CA THR A 227 -10.31 -5.84 -17.43
C THR A 227 -9.21 -5.57 -16.41
N SER A 228 -7.94 -5.72 -16.80
CA SER A 228 -6.77 -5.50 -15.94
C SER A 228 -6.80 -4.16 -15.19
N ASN A 229 -7.32 -3.10 -15.79
CA ASN A 229 -7.46 -1.79 -15.13
C ASN A 229 -8.70 -1.62 -14.24
N LEU A 230 -9.59 -2.61 -14.13
CA LEU A 230 -10.84 -2.60 -13.35
C LEU A 230 -10.80 -3.55 -12.16
N ASP A 231 -10.40 -4.79 -12.39
CA ASP A 231 -10.33 -5.87 -11.39
C ASP A 231 -8.93 -6.49 -11.27
N GLY A 232 -8.00 -6.07 -12.13
CA GLY A 232 -6.64 -6.62 -12.16
C GLY A 232 -6.51 -7.89 -12.97
N GLU A 233 -7.59 -8.46 -13.49
CA GLU A 233 -7.49 -9.72 -14.21
C GLU A 233 -6.97 -9.51 -15.64
N THR A 234 -5.90 -10.21 -16.02
CA THR A 234 -5.35 -10.19 -17.39
C THR A 234 -6.11 -11.09 -18.36
N ASN A 235 -6.96 -11.97 -17.82
CA ASN A 235 -7.75 -12.87 -18.64
C ASN A 235 -8.74 -12.07 -19.47
N LEU A 236 -8.92 -12.50 -20.72
CA LEU A 236 -9.88 -11.88 -21.61
C LEU A 236 -11.28 -12.32 -21.19
N LYS A 237 -12.12 -11.35 -20.80
CA LYS A 237 -13.53 -11.59 -20.50
C LYS A 237 -14.35 -11.51 -21.77
N ILE A 238 -15.27 -12.45 -21.91
CA ILE A 238 -16.17 -12.51 -23.04
C ILE A 238 -17.41 -11.65 -22.73
N ARG A 239 -17.77 -10.77 -23.65
CA ARG A 239 -19.01 -9.98 -23.63
C ARG A 239 -19.79 -10.24 -24.90
N GLN A 240 -21.10 -10.38 -24.79
CA GLN A 240 -21.96 -10.73 -25.91
C GLN A 240 -23.06 -9.70 -26.09
N ALA A 241 -23.16 -9.15 -27.31
CA ALA A 241 -24.26 -8.29 -27.71
C ALA A 241 -25.59 -9.05 -27.69
N GLN A 242 -26.71 -8.34 -27.57
CA GLN A 242 -28.02 -8.98 -27.76
C GLN A 242 -28.13 -9.51 -29.20
N PRO A 243 -28.60 -10.76 -29.43
CA PRO A 243 -28.72 -11.32 -30.77
C PRO A 243 -29.55 -10.44 -31.72
N ASP A 244 -30.57 -9.78 -31.18
CA ASP A 244 -31.42 -8.86 -31.93
C ASP A 244 -30.71 -7.56 -32.34
N THR A 245 -29.74 -7.08 -31.55
CA THR A 245 -28.97 -5.87 -31.88
C THR A 245 -27.69 -6.16 -32.66
N ALA A 246 -27.20 -7.40 -32.63
CA ALA A 246 -25.96 -7.81 -33.31
C ALA A 246 -25.99 -7.60 -34.84
N ARG A 247 -27.19 -7.48 -35.44
CA ARG A 247 -27.39 -7.12 -36.86
C ARG A 247 -26.98 -5.67 -37.21
N LEU A 248 -26.69 -4.82 -36.22
CA LEU A 248 -26.39 -3.40 -36.40
C LEU A 248 -24.89 -3.19 -36.68
N ASP A 249 -24.38 -3.77 -37.76
CA ASP A 249 -22.99 -3.67 -38.20
C ASP A 249 -22.73 -2.40 -39.04
N ALA A 250 -23.69 -1.98 -39.87
CA ALA A 250 -23.54 -0.87 -40.79
C ALA A 250 -23.85 0.51 -40.16
N ALA A 251 -23.01 1.51 -40.44
CA ALA A 251 -23.19 2.90 -39.97
C ALA A 251 -24.58 3.53 -40.30
N PRO A 252 -25.20 3.29 -41.47
CA PRO A 252 -26.53 3.80 -41.77
C PRO A 252 -27.61 3.20 -40.85
N ALA A 253 -27.54 1.90 -40.57
CA ALA A 253 -28.48 1.20 -39.70
C ALA A 253 -28.40 1.73 -38.26
N LEU A 254 -27.19 2.01 -37.78
CA LEU A 254 -26.95 2.60 -36.45
C LEU A 254 -27.41 4.06 -36.35
N ALA A 255 -27.36 4.82 -37.44
CA ALA A 255 -27.82 6.22 -37.44
C ALA A 255 -29.35 6.32 -37.38
N ASP A 256 -30.04 5.36 -38.02
CA ASP A 256 -31.50 5.28 -38.00
C ASP A 256 -32.04 4.54 -36.76
N PHE A 257 -31.17 3.83 -36.02
CA PHE A 257 -31.50 3.16 -34.78
C PHE A 257 -31.95 4.14 -33.70
N ARG A 258 -33.18 3.96 -33.20
CA ARG A 258 -33.79 4.77 -32.14
C ARG A 258 -34.35 3.86 -31.06
N ALA A 259 -33.71 3.86 -29.90
CA ALA A 259 -34.13 3.08 -28.75
C ALA A 259 -34.06 3.90 -27.46
N THR A 260 -34.71 3.40 -26.42
CA THR A 260 -34.65 3.93 -25.06
C THR A 260 -34.04 2.87 -24.16
N VAL A 261 -32.93 3.19 -23.49
CA VAL A 261 -32.30 2.34 -22.49
C VAL A 261 -32.79 2.78 -21.11
N GLN A 262 -33.46 1.88 -20.39
CA GLN A 262 -33.86 2.08 -19.01
C GLN A 262 -32.95 1.23 -18.11
N CYS A 263 -32.19 1.84 -17.22
CA CYS A 263 -31.22 1.14 -16.38
C CYS A 263 -31.27 1.61 -14.92
N GLU A 264 -30.61 0.86 -14.06
CA GLU A 264 -30.35 1.24 -12.67
C GLU A 264 -29.60 2.59 -12.55
N PRO A 265 -29.72 3.30 -11.41
CA PRO A 265 -28.89 4.45 -11.12
C PRO A 265 -27.40 4.03 -11.01
N PRO A 266 -26.44 4.94 -11.27
CA PRO A 266 -25.03 4.62 -11.16
C PRO A 266 -24.68 4.06 -9.78
N ASN A 267 -24.11 2.85 -9.71
CA ASN A 267 -23.73 2.18 -8.47
C ASN A 267 -22.23 1.81 -8.47
N ARG A 268 -21.78 1.13 -7.41
CA ARG A 268 -20.39 0.68 -7.20
C ARG A 268 -20.16 -0.77 -7.59
N HIS A 269 -21.21 -1.54 -7.88
CA HIS A 269 -21.11 -2.98 -8.11
C HIS A 269 -20.62 -3.24 -9.54
N LEU A 270 -19.37 -3.69 -9.70
CA LEU A 270 -18.75 -3.95 -11.01
C LEU A 270 -19.39 -5.14 -11.74
N TYR A 271 -19.88 -6.13 -11.00
CA TYR A 271 -20.40 -7.40 -11.53
C TYR A 271 -21.93 -7.47 -11.57
N GLU A 272 -22.61 -6.35 -11.32
CA GLU A 272 -24.06 -6.28 -11.40
C GLU A 272 -24.42 -5.17 -12.38
N PHE A 273 -25.35 -5.45 -13.29
CA PHE A 273 -25.97 -4.43 -14.12
C PHE A 273 -27.32 -4.92 -14.58
N ASN A 274 -28.36 -4.14 -14.31
CA ASN A 274 -29.71 -4.43 -14.72
C ASN A 274 -30.25 -3.29 -15.59
N GLY A 275 -30.62 -3.62 -16.83
CA GLY A 275 -31.21 -2.67 -17.77
C GLY A 275 -32.21 -3.31 -18.72
N LEU A 276 -32.92 -2.45 -19.44
CA LEU A 276 -33.92 -2.79 -20.43
C LEU A 276 -33.70 -1.91 -21.67
N LEU A 277 -33.58 -2.52 -22.84
CA LEU A 277 -33.55 -1.83 -24.12
C LEU A 277 -34.94 -1.89 -24.77
N LYS A 278 -35.52 -0.72 -25.02
CA LYS A 278 -36.84 -0.56 -25.66
C LYS A 278 -36.68 0.09 -27.03
N GLU A 279 -36.81 -0.70 -28.08
CA GLU A 279 -36.88 -0.21 -29.46
C GLU A 279 -38.35 -0.09 -29.90
N ALA A 280 -38.67 0.86 -30.79
CA ALA A 280 -40.03 1.02 -31.30
C ALA A 280 -40.40 -0.18 -32.20
N ASN A 281 -41.51 -0.86 -31.89
CA ASN A 281 -42.04 -2.04 -32.59
C ASN A 281 -41.27 -3.36 -32.39
N VAL A 282 -40.35 -3.45 -31.42
CA VAL A 282 -39.63 -4.68 -31.06
C VAL A 282 -39.90 -5.04 -29.59
N LYS A 283 -39.81 -6.32 -29.25
CA LYS A 283 -39.94 -6.81 -27.87
C LYS A 283 -38.86 -6.13 -27.00
N THR A 284 -39.22 -5.79 -25.75
CA THR A 284 -38.25 -5.23 -24.80
C THR A 284 -37.17 -6.26 -24.50
N LEU A 285 -35.90 -5.86 -24.66
CA LEU A 285 -34.75 -6.74 -24.46
C LEU A 285 -34.15 -6.51 -23.07
N PRO A 286 -33.87 -7.56 -22.30
CA PRO A 286 -33.11 -7.42 -21.06
C PRO A 286 -31.64 -7.13 -21.36
N LEU A 287 -31.04 -6.23 -20.59
CA LEU A 287 -29.61 -5.97 -20.59
C LEU A 287 -29.04 -6.40 -19.24
N GLY A 288 -28.04 -7.27 -19.28
CA GLY A 288 -27.27 -7.70 -18.12
C GLY A 288 -25.83 -7.23 -18.19
N LEU A 289 -25.00 -7.72 -17.28
CA LEU A 289 -23.55 -7.46 -17.26
C LEU A 289 -22.87 -7.91 -18.57
N ASP A 290 -23.39 -8.94 -19.23
CA ASP A 290 -22.84 -9.51 -20.46
C ASP A 290 -22.82 -8.53 -21.64
N GLN A 291 -23.71 -7.54 -21.61
CA GLN A 291 -23.77 -6.48 -22.62
C GLN A 291 -23.04 -5.21 -22.17
N MET A 292 -22.41 -5.19 -20.99
CA MET A 292 -21.81 -3.98 -20.43
C MET A 292 -20.28 -3.95 -20.65
N LEU A 293 -19.80 -2.84 -21.21
CA LEU A 293 -18.38 -2.52 -21.39
C LEU A 293 -18.03 -1.39 -20.43
N LEU A 294 -17.15 -1.66 -19.46
CA LEU A 294 -16.85 -0.70 -18.40
C LEU A 294 -15.66 0.19 -18.77
N ARG A 295 -15.71 1.46 -18.34
CA ARG A 295 -14.60 2.40 -18.48
C ARG A 295 -13.34 1.83 -17.82
N GLY A 296 -12.21 1.89 -18.52
CA GLY A 296 -10.95 1.35 -18.05
C GLY A 296 -10.63 -0.03 -18.60
N ALA A 297 -11.63 -0.83 -19.02
CA ALA A 297 -11.36 -2.03 -19.81
C ALA A 297 -10.85 -1.66 -21.20
N MET A 298 -10.11 -2.57 -21.82
CA MET A 298 -9.58 -2.42 -23.18
C MET A 298 -10.16 -3.50 -24.09
N LEU A 299 -10.50 -3.12 -25.32
CA LEU A 299 -10.91 -4.08 -26.34
C LEU A 299 -9.68 -4.88 -26.81
N ARG A 300 -9.78 -6.20 -26.84
CA ARG A 300 -8.74 -7.12 -27.33
C ARG A 300 -9.35 -8.14 -28.27
N ASN A 301 -8.55 -8.72 -29.17
CA ASN A 301 -8.96 -9.83 -30.04
C ASN A 301 -10.32 -9.63 -30.75
N THR A 302 -10.70 -8.37 -31.00
CA THR A 302 -11.96 -7.97 -31.62
C THR A 302 -11.64 -6.69 -32.39
N ALA A 303 -11.93 -6.65 -33.69
CA ALA A 303 -11.50 -5.55 -34.55
C ALA A 303 -12.18 -4.23 -34.17
N TRP A 304 -13.48 -4.27 -33.92
CA TRP A 304 -14.28 -3.12 -33.50
C TRP A 304 -15.51 -3.57 -32.70
N VAL A 305 -15.99 -2.68 -31.84
CA VAL A 305 -17.30 -2.80 -31.18
C VAL A 305 -18.07 -1.50 -31.30
N HIS A 306 -19.39 -1.60 -31.43
CA HIS A 306 -20.33 -0.47 -31.41
C HIS A 306 -21.06 -0.47 -30.07
N GLY A 307 -20.96 0.64 -29.33
CA GLY A 307 -21.54 0.75 -27.99
C GLY A 307 -22.24 2.07 -27.74
N VAL A 308 -23.31 2.03 -26.96
CA VAL A 308 -24.06 3.22 -26.50
C VAL A 308 -23.55 3.65 -25.14
N VAL A 309 -23.25 4.94 -24.98
CA VAL A 309 -22.78 5.50 -23.70
C VAL A 309 -23.92 5.56 -22.67
N VAL A 310 -23.73 4.92 -21.51
CA VAL A 310 -24.71 4.87 -20.41
C VAL A 310 -24.29 5.71 -19.20
N TYR A 311 -23.05 5.58 -18.72
CA TYR A 311 -22.53 6.40 -17.62
C TYR A 311 -21.24 7.12 -18.02
N THR A 312 -21.11 8.40 -17.64
CA THR A 312 -20.00 9.27 -18.00
C THR A 312 -19.30 9.87 -16.79
N GLY A 313 -18.01 10.18 -16.92
CA GLY A 313 -17.21 10.90 -15.93
C GLY A 313 -17.22 10.21 -14.56
N HIS A 314 -17.56 10.98 -13.51
CA HIS A 314 -17.64 10.48 -12.14
C HIS A 314 -18.82 9.54 -11.85
N GLU A 315 -19.75 9.36 -12.80
CA GLU A 315 -20.83 8.37 -12.67
C GLU A 315 -20.42 6.97 -13.13
N THR A 316 -19.30 6.82 -13.83
CA THR A 316 -18.81 5.49 -14.24
C THR A 316 -18.49 4.63 -13.03
N LYS A 317 -18.71 3.32 -13.14
CA LYS A 317 -18.50 2.37 -12.03
C LYS A 317 -17.04 2.42 -11.54
N LEU A 318 -16.07 2.58 -12.44
CA LEU A 318 -14.66 2.80 -12.10
C LEU A 318 -14.46 4.03 -11.20
N MET A 319 -15.01 5.19 -11.57
CA MET A 319 -14.83 6.43 -10.81
C MET A 319 -15.61 6.46 -9.50
N LYS A 320 -16.73 5.74 -9.41
CA LYS A 320 -17.45 5.53 -8.13
C LYS A 320 -16.68 4.65 -7.16
N ASN A 321 -15.90 3.69 -7.69
CA ASN A 321 -15.02 2.82 -6.92
C ASN A 321 -13.64 3.42 -6.63
N SER A 322 -13.27 4.51 -7.32
CA SER A 322 -12.09 5.31 -7.00
C SER A 322 -12.27 6.00 -5.63
N THR A 323 -11.95 5.28 -4.55
CA THR A 323 -11.89 5.84 -3.21
C THR A 323 -10.67 6.73 -3.06
N LYS A 324 -10.82 7.88 -2.40
CA LYS A 324 -9.65 8.67 -1.98
C LYS A 324 -8.88 7.83 -0.97
N ALA A 325 -7.61 7.57 -1.25
CA ALA A 325 -6.74 6.85 -0.33
C ALA A 325 -6.80 7.49 1.07
N PRO A 326 -6.94 6.69 2.14
CA PRO A 326 -7.02 7.22 3.50
C PRO A 326 -5.70 7.91 3.87
N LEU A 327 -5.80 8.99 4.66
CA LEU A 327 -4.62 9.66 5.21
C LEU A 327 -4.00 8.80 6.31
N LYS A 328 -3.00 8.00 5.95
CA LYS A 328 -2.20 7.23 6.90
C LYS A 328 -1.24 8.16 7.65
N ARG A 329 -1.07 7.92 8.96
CA ARG A 329 -0.17 8.68 9.83
C ARG A 329 0.84 7.73 10.46
N SER A 330 2.12 8.10 10.43
CA SER A 330 3.16 7.33 11.11
C SER A 330 2.95 7.32 12.63
N SER A 331 3.29 6.19 13.25
CA SER A 331 3.44 6.01 14.69
C SER A 331 4.46 6.99 15.29
N ILE A 332 5.56 7.31 14.60
CA ILE A 332 6.56 8.30 15.05
C ILE A 332 5.95 9.71 15.06
N ASP A 333 5.13 10.07 14.07
CA ASP A 333 4.40 11.35 14.08
C ASP A 333 3.44 11.42 15.27
N ARG A 334 2.74 10.33 15.60
CA ARG A 334 1.85 10.27 16.76
C ARG A 334 2.62 10.49 18.07
N GLN A 335 3.75 9.80 18.23
CA GLN A 335 4.60 9.95 19.41
C GLN A 335 5.24 11.34 19.51
N THR A 336 5.69 11.91 18.39
CA THR A 336 6.23 13.28 18.33
C THR A 336 5.20 14.31 18.77
N ASN A 337 3.94 14.17 18.33
CA ASN A 337 2.85 15.00 18.82
C ASN A 337 2.62 14.86 20.33
N THR A 338 2.76 13.65 20.88
CA THR A 338 2.72 13.44 22.34
C THR A 338 3.87 14.16 23.05
N HIS A 339 5.10 14.11 22.51
CA HIS A 339 6.25 14.84 23.07
C HIS A 339 6.06 16.36 23.01
N ILE A 340 5.54 16.90 21.90
CA ILE A 340 5.21 18.33 21.76
C ILE A 340 4.19 18.75 22.81
N LEU A 341 3.15 17.93 23.05
CA LEU A 341 2.15 18.22 24.08
C LEU A 341 2.75 18.21 25.49
N MET A 342 3.65 17.27 25.79
CA MET A 342 4.36 17.25 27.08
C MET A 342 5.23 18.51 27.27
N LEU A 343 5.99 18.92 26.25
CA LEU A 343 6.77 20.16 26.30
C LEU A 343 5.89 21.40 26.43
N PHE A 344 4.71 21.42 25.83
CA PHE A 344 3.75 22.50 26.00
C PHE A 344 3.24 22.61 27.44
N ILE A 345 2.99 21.48 28.11
CA ILE A 345 2.61 21.48 29.54
C ILE A 345 3.76 22.01 30.40
N ILE A 346 4.99 21.59 30.12
CA ILE A 346 6.19 22.08 30.84
C ILE A 346 6.39 23.58 30.60
N LEU A 347 6.21 24.05 29.37
CA LEU A 347 6.27 25.47 29.00
C LEU A 347 5.30 26.30 29.85
N LEU A 348 4.04 25.87 29.95
CA LEU A 348 3.05 26.55 30.79
C LEU A 348 3.44 26.56 32.27
N ALA A 349 3.97 25.45 32.78
CA ALA A 349 4.43 25.35 34.16
C ALA A 349 5.60 26.28 34.44
N LEU A 350 6.60 26.32 33.55
CA LEU A 350 7.77 27.20 33.67
C LEU A 350 7.39 28.68 33.59
N SER A 351 6.46 29.05 32.71
CA SER A 351 6.01 30.45 32.60
C SER A 351 5.16 30.88 33.80
N LEU A 352 4.34 29.99 34.37
CA LEU A 352 3.61 30.22 35.63
C LEU A 352 4.58 30.42 36.81
N LEU A 353 5.58 29.54 36.95
CA LEU A 353 6.58 29.64 38.01
C LEU A 353 7.43 30.91 37.87
N SER A 354 7.87 31.25 36.65
CA SER A 354 8.68 32.46 36.40
C SER A 354 7.88 33.73 36.70
N ALA A 355 6.60 33.78 36.33
CA ALA A 355 5.72 34.90 36.68
C ALA A 355 5.50 35.01 38.20
N GLY A 356 5.35 33.87 38.89
CA GLY A 356 5.25 33.83 40.36
C GLY A 356 6.51 34.31 41.06
N PHE A 357 7.69 33.92 40.58
CA PHE A 357 8.97 34.39 41.13
C PHE A 357 9.22 35.87 40.84
N ASN A 358 8.82 36.37 39.67
CA ASN A 358 8.86 37.80 39.37
C ASN A 358 8.00 38.61 40.36
N GLU A 359 6.75 38.20 40.55
CA GLU A 359 5.84 38.83 41.52
C GLU A 359 6.41 38.80 42.95
N PHE A 360 6.99 37.66 43.35
CA PHE A 360 7.64 37.53 44.65
C PHE A 360 8.83 38.48 44.81
N TRP A 361 9.67 38.59 43.77
CA TRP A 361 10.83 39.48 43.78
C TRP A 361 10.42 40.96 43.83
N MET A 362 9.43 41.37 43.01
CA MET A 362 8.89 42.74 42.95
C MET A 362 8.25 43.20 44.25
N ARG A 363 7.69 42.29 45.06
CA ARG A 363 7.14 42.62 46.38
C ARG A 363 8.20 42.83 47.44
N ASN A 364 9.38 42.22 47.27
CA ASN A 364 10.40 42.19 48.30
C ASN A 364 11.50 43.26 48.12
N HIS A 365 11.54 43.94 46.96
CA HIS A 365 12.53 44.97 46.65
C HIS A 365 11.83 46.29 46.27
N ASN A 366 12.39 47.42 46.69
CA ASN A 366 11.89 48.76 46.36
C ASN A 366 13.01 49.66 45.83
N ASP A 367 13.50 49.32 44.65
CA ASP A 367 14.58 50.02 43.96
C ASP A 367 14.05 51.22 43.16
N TRP A 368 14.42 52.43 43.58
CA TRP A 368 13.88 53.70 43.05
C TRP A 368 14.14 53.92 41.54
N TYR A 369 15.20 53.33 40.98
CA TYR A 369 15.62 53.52 39.60
C TYR A 369 14.87 52.62 38.60
N ILE A 370 14.09 51.65 39.07
CA ILE A 370 13.33 50.69 38.23
C ILE A 370 11.88 51.17 38.00
N GLY A 371 11.35 52.05 38.86
CA GLY A 371 9.95 52.50 38.76
C GLY A 371 8.94 51.42 39.15
N LEU A 372 9.25 50.63 40.19
CA LEU A 372 8.45 49.48 40.62
C LEU A 372 7.01 49.83 41.03
N GLU A 373 6.72 51.05 41.47
CA GLU A 373 5.36 51.50 41.83
C GLU A 373 4.42 51.59 40.61
N GLU A 374 4.94 51.94 39.43
CA GLU A 374 4.19 51.90 38.17
C GLU A 374 4.09 50.47 37.62
N ALA A 375 5.14 49.66 37.83
CA ALA A 375 5.21 48.27 37.39
C ALA A 375 4.43 47.28 38.26
N GLN A 376 4.19 47.55 39.55
CA GLN A 376 3.35 46.73 40.44
C GLN A 376 1.89 46.65 39.96
N ASN A 377 1.44 47.62 39.15
CA ASN A 377 0.14 47.61 38.48
C ASN A 377 0.11 46.72 37.22
N ALA A 378 1.24 46.14 36.80
CA ALA A 378 1.29 45.18 35.71
C ALA A 378 0.63 43.86 36.15
N HIS A 379 -0.52 43.54 35.56
CA HIS A 379 -1.25 42.31 35.87
C HIS A 379 -0.35 41.07 35.71
N PHE A 380 -0.32 40.18 36.72
CA PHE A 380 0.32 38.86 36.69
C PHE A 380 0.14 38.11 35.35
N GLY A 381 -1.02 38.27 34.71
CA GLY A 381 -1.30 37.74 33.38
C GLY A 381 -0.37 38.22 32.26
N PHE A 382 0.04 39.49 32.25
CA PHE A 382 0.99 40.04 31.27
C PHE A 382 2.41 39.52 31.50
N ASN A 383 2.85 39.40 32.75
CA ASN A 383 4.14 38.77 33.08
C ASN A 383 4.16 37.30 32.68
N PHE A 384 3.06 36.57 32.95
CA PHE A 384 2.89 35.20 32.47
C PHE A 384 2.96 35.09 30.94
N LEU A 385 2.29 35.99 30.20
CA LEU A 385 2.35 36.01 28.74
C LEU A 385 3.76 36.34 28.21
N THR A 386 4.49 37.23 28.89
CA THR A 386 5.87 37.59 28.53
C THR A 386 6.78 36.36 28.62
N PHE A 387 6.73 35.62 29.73
CA PHE A 387 7.48 34.37 29.88
C PHE A 387 7.01 33.26 28.95
N LEU A 388 5.71 33.18 28.66
CA LEU A 388 5.18 32.24 27.69
C LEU A 388 5.75 32.48 26.28
N ILE A 389 5.89 33.75 25.89
CA ILE A 389 6.51 34.14 24.62
C ILE A 389 8.02 33.89 24.66
N LEU A 390 8.70 34.19 25.77
CA LEU A 390 10.14 34.00 25.92
C LEU A 390 10.55 32.52 25.73
N TYR A 391 9.80 31.59 26.32
CA TYR A 391 10.09 30.16 26.26
C TYR A 391 9.40 29.44 25.10
N ASN A 392 8.67 30.13 24.21
CA ASN A 392 7.87 29.51 23.15
C ASN A 392 8.68 28.59 22.21
N ASN A 393 9.96 28.91 22.00
CA ASN A 393 10.85 28.22 21.09
C ASN A 393 11.44 26.93 21.69
N LEU A 394 11.11 26.57 22.94
CA LEU A 394 11.34 25.22 23.48
C LEU A 394 10.72 24.15 22.57
N ILE A 395 9.58 24.47 21.95
CA ILE A 395 8.98 23.65 20.90
C ILE A 395 9.56 24.09 19.55
N PRO A 396 10.25 23.20 18.81
CA PRO A 396 10.84 23.57 17.54
C PRO A 396 9.79 23.94 16.49
N ILE A 397 9.86 25.17 15.96
CA ILE A 397 9.02 25.60 14.82
C ILE A 397 9.37 24.79 13.56
N SER A 398 10.66 24.55 13.32
CA SER A 398 11.14 23.92 12.09
C SER A 398 11.10 22.38 12.08
N LEU A 399 10.78 21.71 13.20
CA LEU A 399 10.86 20.25 13.31
C LEU A 399 9.98 19.55 12.26
N GLN A 400 8.70 19.92 12.19
CA GLN A 400 7.75 19.24 11.31
C GLN A 400 8.14 19.40 9.84
N VAL A 401 8.57 20.60 9.45
CA VAL A 401 8.99 20.88 8.05
C VAL A 401 10.28 20.16 7.72
N THR A 402 11.25 20.16 8.62
CA THR A 402 12.54 19.47 8.43
C THR A 402 12.29 17.98 8.25
N ALA A 403 11.45 17.37 9.10
CA ALA A 403 11.08 15.96 8.97
C ALA A 403 10.36 15.67 7.65
N GLU A 404 9.44 16.53 7.20
CA GLU A 404 8.72 16.36 5.93
C GLU A 404 9.62 16.45 4.70
N ILE A 405 10.55 17.40 4.69
CA ILE A 405 11.52 17.54 3.61
C ILE A 405 12.46 16.33 3.59
N VAL A 406 12.94 15.88 4.76
CA VAL A 406 13.77 14.68 4.85
C VAL A 406 13.02 13.45 4.36
N ARG A 407 11.78 13.23 4.78
CA ARG A 407 10.91 12.15 4.31
C ARG A 407 10.70 12.20 2.79
N PHE A 408 10.52 13.39 2.22
CA PHE A 408 10.41 13.55 0.76
C PHE A 408 11.68 13.09 0.03
N PHE A 409 12.87 13.48 0.51
CA PHE A 409 14.13 13.03 -0.09
C PHE A 409 14.43 11.56 0.17
N GLN A 410 14.07 11.02 1.33
CA GLN A 410 14.16 9.58 1.61
C GLN A 410 13.29 8.77 0.65
N ALA A 411 12.06 9.23 0.37
CA ALA A 411 11.18 8.62 -0.63
C ALA A 411 11.82 8.66 -2.02
N LYS A 412 12.47 9.77 -2.38
CA LYS A 412 13.22 9.87 -3.64
C LYS A 412 14.43 8.93 -3.69
N PHE A 413 15.15 8.72 -2.58
CA PHE A 413 16.24 7.75 -2.50
C PHE A 413 15.76 6.32 -2.69
N ILE A 414 14.58 5.95 -2.17
CA ILE A 414 13.95 4.66 -2.46
C ILE A 414 13.68 4.54 -3.97
N SER A 415 13.15 5.60 -4.59
CA SER A 415 12.87 5.61 -6.03
C SER A 415 14.08 5.62 -6.96
N MET A 416 15.26 5.99 -6.45
CA MET A 416 16.49 6.06 -7.21
C MET A 416 17.42 4.87 -6.95
N ASP A 417 16.98 3.85 -6.20
CA ASP A 417 17.80 2.69 -5.89
C ASP A 417 17.85 1.73 -7.10
N SER A 418 19.04 1.62 -7.71
CA SER A 418 19.27 0.77 -8.88
C SER A 418 19.10 -0.71 -8.58
N GLU A 419 19.25 -1.14 -7.32
CA GLU A 419 19.06 -2.55 -6.95
C GLU A 419 17.58 -2.93 -6.75
N MET A 420 16.67 -1.94 -6.76
CA MET A 420 15.21 -2.14 -6.75
C MET A 420 14.56 -1.76 -8.09
N TYR A 421 15.35 -1.82 -9.17
CA TYR A 421 14.89 -1.66 -10.54
C TYR A 421 14.87 -3.04 -11.23
N ASP A 422 13.74 -3.37 -11.85
CA ASP A 422 13.61 -4.59 -12.65
C ASP A 422 13.80 -4.28 -14.14
N PRO A 423 14.88 -4.80 -14.77
CA PRO A 423 15.16 -4.52 -16.18
C PRO A 423 14.19 -5.25 -17.14
N ALA A 424 13.52 -6.32 -16.69
CA ALA A 424 12.61 -7.08 -17.55
C ALA A 424 11.29 -6.33 -17.80
N SER A 425 10.75 -5.70 -16.76
CA SER A 425 9.51 -4.91 -16.83
C SER A 425 9.74 -3.40 -17.04
N ASP A 426 10.99 -2.93 -17.02
CA ASP A 426 11.36 -1.50 -16.99
C ASP A 426 10.64 -0.73 -15.87
N THR A 427 10.52 -1.36 -14.70
CA THR A 427 9.86 -0.76 -13.54
C THR A 427 10.83 -0.53 -12.38
N ALA A 428 10.89 0.71 -11.91
CA ALA A 428 11.61 1.09 -10.70
C ALA A 428 10.67 1.07 -9.49
N ALA A 429 11.23 0.85 -8.30
CA ALA A 429 10.48 1.09 -7.07
C ALA A 429 10.01 2.55 -6.98
N MET A 430 8.76 2.79 -6.56
CA MET A 430 8.24 4.15 -6.38
C MET A 430 7.64 4.34 -4.99
N ALA A 431 8.12 5.35 -4.27
CA ALA A 431 7.48 5.78 -3.03
C ALA A 431 6.40 6.83 -3.36
N ARG A 432 5.12 6.44 -3.30
CA ARG A 432 3.98 7.31 -3.57
C ARG A 432 3.60 8.14 -2.35
N THR A 433 3.67 7.54 -1.16
CA THR A 433 3.43 8.21 0.12
C THR A 433 4.77 8.48 0.83
N SER A 434 5.19 9.75 0.90
CA SER A 434 6.47 10.10 1.54
C SER A 434 6.46 9.98 3.07
N ASN A 435 5.28 10.00 3.70
CA ASN A 435 5.17 10.18 5.16
C ASN A 435 5.32 8.89 5.99
N LEU A 436 5.54 7.74 5.34
CA LEU A 436 5.55 6.43 5.98
C LEU A 436 6.92 5.72 5.89
N ASN A 437 7.96 6.42 5.46
CA ASN A 437 9.28 5.82 5.22
C ASN A 437 9.89 5.18 6.47
N GLU A 438 9.62 5.77 7.64
CA GLU A 438 10.03 5.23 8.93
C GLU A 438 9.17 4.03 9.41
N GLU A 439 7.91 3.93 8.97
CA GLU A 439 7.02 2.82 9.33
C GLU A 439 7.54 1.50 8.75
N LEU A 440 8.17 1.56 7.57
CA LEU A 440 8.87 0.43 6.95
C LEU A 440 9.94 -0.17 7.85
N GLY A 441 10.46 0.55 8.85
CA GLY A 441 11.43 0.04 9.84
C GLY A 441 10.79 -0.67 11.03
N MET A 442 9.46 -0.56 11.18
CA MET A 442 8.70 -1.02 12.34
C MET A 442 7.77 -2.21 12.03
N VAL A 443 7.71 -2.64 10.77
CA VAL A 443 6.81 -3.72 10.31
C VAL A 443 7.08 -5.02 11.07
N ARG A 444 6.01 -5.59 11.65
CA ARG A 444 6.05 -6.89 12.36
C ARG A 444 5.22 -7.98 11.68
N TYR A 445 4.14 -7.60 10.99
CA TYR A 445 3.29 -8.52 10.24
C TYR A 445 3.26 -8.11 8.77
N VAL A 446 3.45 -9.08 7.88
CA VAL A 446 3.32 -8.93 6.42
C VAL A 446 2.17 -9.81 5.97
N PHE A 447 1.12 -9.18 5.46
CA PHE A 447 0.00 -9.85 4.80
C PHE A 447 0.25 -9.85 3.31
N SER A 448 0.40 -11.02 2.72
CA SER A 448 0.69 -11.18 1.29
C SER A 448 -0.48 -11.82 0.58
N ASP A 449 -0.83 -11.32 -0.60
CA ASP A 449 -1.57 -12.13 -1.54
C ASP A 449 -0.67 -13.23 -2.14
N LYS A 450 -1.30 -14.25 -2.74
CA LYS A 450 -0.63 -15.38 -3.38
C LYS A 450 -0.47 -15.14 -4.89
N THR A 451 -1.54 -14.81 -5.59
CA THR A 451 -1.57 -14.75 -7.06
C THR A 451 -0.89 -13.47 -7.49
N GLY A 452 0.02 -13.56 -8.46
CA GLY A 452 0.72 -12.39 -9.01
C GLY A 452 1.65 -11.64 -8.04
N THR A 453 1.56 -11.92 -6.74
CA THR A 453 2.45 -11.43 -5.68
C THR A 453 3.55 -12.42 -5.33
N LEU A 454 3.20 -13.64 -4.90
CA LEU A 454 4.18 -14.72 -4.65
C LEU A 454 4.47 -15.52 -5.92
N THR A 455 3.47 -15.67 -6.79
CA THR A 455 3.60 -16.36 -8.08
C THR A 455 3.74 -15.36 -9.23
N GLN A 456 4.33 -15.81 -10.34
CA GLN A 456 4.38 -15.05 -11.60
C GLN A 456 3.07 -15.16 -12.40
N ASN A 457 2.10 -15.94 -11.91
CA ASN A 457 0.91 -16.39 -12.66
C ASN A 457 1.27 -17.03 -14.02
N VAL A 458 2.43 -17.69 -14.08
CA VAL A 458 2.90 -18.45 -15.24
C VAL A 458 2.91 -19.93 -14.88
N MET A 459 1.95 -20.65 -15.46
CA MET A 459 1.87 -22.10 -15.34
C MET A 459 2.82 -22.75 -16.36
N VAL A 460 3.71 -23.60 -15.87
CA VAL A 460 4.72 -24.28 -16.68
C VAL A 460 4.52 -25.78 -16.55
N PHE A 461 4.33 -26.47 -17.67
CA PHE A 461 4.42 -27.93 -17.68
C PHE A 461 5.83 -28.35 -17.26
N HIS A 462 5.96 -29.13 -16.18
CA HIS A 462 7.27 -29.45 -15.59
C HIS A 462 7.62 -30.92 -15.75
N LYS A 463 6.75 -31.83 -15.29
CA LYS A 463 6.93 -33.29 -15.35
C LYS A 463 5.63 -33.99 -15.77
N CYS A 464 5.73 -35.22 -16.24
CA CYS A 464 4.60 -36.15 -16.32
C CYS A 464 5.05 -37.57 -15.95
N THR A 465 4.08 -38.40 -15.54
CA THR A 465 4.26 -39.84 -15.36
C THR A 465 3.38 -40.55 -16.38
N ILE A 466 3.97 -41.41 -17.21
CA ILE A 466 3.25 -42.15 -18.25
C ILE A 466 3.72 -43.60 -18.19
N ALA A 467 2.78 -44.54 -18.01
CA ALA A 467 3.07 -45.97 -17.90
C ALA A 467 4.24 -46.28 -16.93
N GLU A 468 4.14 -45.77 -15.69
CA GLU A 468 5.09 -45.97 -14.58
C GLU A 468 6.46 -45.27 -14.73
N VAL A 469 6.67 -44.46 -15.77
CA VAL A 469 7.93 -43.73 -15.98
C VAL A 469 7.72 -42.23 -15.87
N ILE A 470 8.58 -41.56 -15.10
CA ILE A 470 8.60 -40.10 -14.98
C ILE A 470 9.40 -39.49 -16.13
N TYR A 471 8.82 -38.53 -16.83
CA TYR A 471 9.45 -37.73 -17.87
C TYR A 471 9.46 -36.26 -17.45
N SER A 472 10.53 -35.56 -17.80
CA SER A 472 10.68 -34.12 -17.60
C SER A 472 10.53 -33.37 -18.91
N ARG A 473 10.05 -32.13 -18.83
CA ARG A 473 10.02 -31.23 -19.98
C ARG A 473 11.44 -31.00 -20.54
N PRO A 474 11.64 -30.93 -21.86
CA PRO A 474 12.94 -30.62 -22.44
C PRO A 474 13.38 -29.20 -22.06
N GLY A 475 14.66 -29.03 -21.72
CA GLY A 475 15.24 -27.71 -21.49
C GLY A 475 15.26 -26.85 -22.77
N PRO A 476 15.35 -25.51 -22.67
CA PRO A 476 15.38 -24.63 -23.85
C PRO A 476 16.59 -24.86 -24.79
N THR A 477 17.66 -25.49 -24.29
CA THR A 477 18.86 -25.86 -25.05
C THR A 477 18.92 -27.34 -25.44
N GLU A 478 17.94 -28.13 -25.02
CA GLU A 478 17.89 -29.57 -25.26
C GLU A 478 17.08 -29.86 -26.52
N ARG A 479 17.58 -30.74 -27.40
CA ARG A 479 16.85 -31.12 -28.60
C ARG A 479 15.77 -32.15 -28.25
N LEU A 480 14.64 -32.08 -28.96
CA LEU A 480 13.54 -33.04 -28.82
C LEU A 480 14.04 -34.50 -28.94
N GLU A 481 14.94 -34.76 -29.89
CA GLU A 481 15.49 -36.08 -30.21
C GLU A 481 16.28 -36.71 -29.05
N ASP A 482 16.86 -35.88 -28.18
CA ASP A 482 17.68 -36.33 -27.06
C ASP A 482 16.83 -36.70 -25.83
N THR A 483 15.55 -36.36 -25.84
CA THR A 483 14.67 -36.57 -24.69
C THR A 483 14.27 -38.05 -24.54
N PRO A 484 14.25 -38.61 -23.31
CA PRO A 484 13.95 -40.02 -23.08
C PRO A 484 12.54 -40.40 -23.55
N LEU A 485 11.59 -39.46 -23.48
CA LEU A 485 10.23 -39.64 -23.95
C LEU A 485 10.18 -39.81 -25.48
N TYR A 486 10.91 -38.98 -26.23
CA TYR A 486 10.99 -39.10 -27.68
C TYR A 486 11.69 -40.39 -28.10
N GLN A 487 12.79 -40.76 -27.44
CA GLN A 487 13.50 -42.02 -27.72
C GLN A 487 12.61 -43.25 -27.49
N ASN A 488 11.81 -43.26 -26.42
CA ASN A 488 10.87 -44.35 -26.15
C ASN A 488 9.75 -44.43 -27.20
N LEU A 489 9.38 -43.29 -27.79
CA LEU A 489 8.38 -43.20 -28.86
C LEU A 489 8.94 -43.72 -30.20
N THR A 490 10.17 -43.33 -30.57
CA THR A 490 10.79 -43.68 -31.86
C THR A 490 11.36 -45.11 -31.87
N ARG A 491 11.76 -45.66 -30.71
CA ARG A 491 12.30 -47.02 -30.59
C ARG A 491 11.24 -48.10 -30.35
N GLU A 492 9.96 -47.77 -30.50
CA GLU A 492 8.82 -48.68 -30.28
C GLU A 492 8.88 -49.44 -28.94
N HIS A 493 9.19 -48.73 -27.86
CA HIS A 493 9.12 -49.30 -26.51
C HIS A 493 7.70 -49.84 -26.22
N PRO A 494 7.48 -50.87 -25.38
CA PRO A 494 6.13 -51.37 -25.05
C PRO A 494 5.13 -50.31 -24.58
N THR A 495 5.63 -49.19 -24.05
CA THR A 495 4.81 -48.05 -23.58
C THR A 495 4.54 -46.99 -24.66
N ALA A 496 5.16 -47.07 -25.84
CA ALA A 496 4.98 -46.15 -26.97
C ALA A 496 3.50 -45.89 -27.34
N PRO A 497 2.60 -46.89 -27.43
CA PRO A 497 1.19 -46.61 -27.73
C PRO A 497 0.50 -45.78 -26.63
N VAL A 498 0.84 -46.02 -25.37
CA VAL A 498 0.31 -45.26 -24.22
C VAL A 498 0.85 -43.84 -24.20
N ILE A 499 2.14 -43.64 -24.51
CA ILE A 499 2.77 -42.32 -24.62
C ILE A 499 2.13 -41.51 -25.74
N ARG A 500 1.98 -42.09 -26.94
CA ARG A 500 1.33 -41.43 -28.08
C ARG A 500 -0.09 -41.02 -27.74
N GLU A 501 -0.87 -41.92 -27.13
CA GLU A 501 -2.25 -41.64 -26.74
C GLU A 501 -2.35 -40.55 -25.66
N PHE A 502 -1.45 -40.54 -24.68
CA PHE A 502 -1.37 -39.50 -23.65
C PHE A 502 -1.05 -38.10 -24.22
N LEU A 503 -0.07 -38.00 -25.14
CA LEU A 503 0.29 -36.72 -25.77
C LEU A 503 -0.82 -36.19 -26.69
N ILE A 504 -1.49 -37.09 -27.41
CA ILE A 504 -2.67 -36.74 -28.21
C ILE A 504 -3.79 -36.22 -27.32
N MET A 505 -4.04 -36.89 -26.18
CA MET A 505 -5.05 -36.45 -25.22
C MET A 505 -4.75 -35.06 -24.67
N LEU A 506 -3.48 -34.75 -24.34
CA LEU A 506 -3.07 -33.41 -23.91
C LEU A 506 -3.35 -32.32 -24.96
N ALA A 507 -3.21 -32.64 -26.25
CA ALA A 507 -3.43 -31.73 -27.37
C ALA A 507 -4.90 -31.67 -27.88
N ILE A 508 -5.83 -32.43 -27.28
CA ILE A 508 -7.24 -32.49 -27.70
C ILE A 508 -8.20 -32.14 -26.56
N CYS A 509 -7.94 -32.64 -25.35
CA CYS A 509 -8.84 -32.48 -24.20
C CYS A 509 -8.67 -31.10 -23.57
N HIS A 510 -9.11 -30.03 -24.25
CA HIS A 510 -9.03 -28.64 -23.78
C HIS A 510 -9.95 -27.69 -24.56
N THR A 511 -10.13 -26.46 -24.05
CA THR A 511 -10.88 -25.38 -24.75
C THR A 511 -10.00 -24.30 -25.38
N VAL A 512 -8.67 -24.46 -25.33
CA VAL A 512 -7.69 -23.56 -25.98
C VAL A 512 -8.02 -23.28 -27.45
N ILE A 513 -7.77 -22.03 -27.88
CA ILE A 513 -7.89 -21.52 -29.24
C ILE A 513 -6.48 -21.22 -29.77
N PRO A 514 -6.06 -21.79 -30.92
CA PRO A 514 -4.76 -21.51 -31.51
C PRO A 514 -4.83 -20.28 -32.43
N GLU A 515 -3.86 -19.38 -32.34
CA GLU A 515 -3.66 -18.25 -33.25
C GLU A 515 -2.30 -18.40 -33.93
N THR A 516 -2.28 -18.51 -35.25
CA THR A 516 -1.02 -18.70 -36.00
C THR A 516 -0.43 -17.33 -36.33
N LYS A 517 0.74 -17.00 -35.78
CA LYS A 517 1.53 -15.81 -36.14
C LYS A 517 2.82 -16.26 -36.81
N GLY A 518 2.85 -16.27 -38.14
CA GLY A 518 3.98 -16.79 -38.90
C GLY A 518 4.14 -18.31 -38.67
N ASP A 519 5.34 -18.74 -38.28
CA ASP A 519 5.66 -20.16 -37.98
C ASP A 519 5.33 -20.59 -36.55
N THR A 520 4.97 -19.65 -35.67
CA THR A 520 4.66 -19.92 -34.25
C THR A 520 3.15 -19.89 -33.99
N VAL A 521 2.67 -20.84 -33.20
CA VAL A 521 1.26 -20.90 -32.76
C VAL A 521 1.16 -20.36 -31.35
N ASP A 522 0.43 -19.27 -31.18
CA ASP A 522 0.06 -18.70 -29.89
C ASP A 522 -1.21 -19.38 -29.37
N TYR A 523 -1.19 -19.86 -28.13
CA TYR A 523 -2.31 -20.56 -27.50
C TYR A 523 -3.08 -19.64 -26.55
N HIS A 524 -4.31 -19.28 -26.92
CA HIS A 524 -5.24 -18.53 -26.07
C HIS A 524 -6.13 -19.49 -25.30
N ALA A 525 -6.11 -19.42 -23.97
CA ALA A 525 -6.88 -20.30 -23.11
C ALA A 525 -7.57 -19.50 -21.99
N ALA A 526 -8.76 -19.95 -21.59
CA ALA A 526 -9.43 -19.42 -20.41
C ALA A 526 -8.73 -19.86 -19.11
N SER A 527 -8.12 -21.05 -19.11
CA SER A 527 -7.32 -21.57 -18.00
C SER A 527 -5.83 -21.57 -18.35
N PRO A 528 -4.96 -21.01 -17.48
CA PRO A 528 -3.51 -21.06 -17.69
C PRO A 528 -2.96 -22.49 -17.55
N ASP A 529 -3.62 -23.36 -16.78
CA ASP A 529 -3.25 -24.77 -16.65
C ASP A 529 -3.42 -25.48 -18.00
N GLU A 530 -4.54 -25.24 -18.71
CA GLU A 530 -4.75 -25.80 -20.05
C GLU A 530 -3.73 -25.30 -21.07
N ARG A 531 -3.41 -24.00 -21.03
CA ARG A 531 -2.35 -23.43 -21.89
C ARG A 531 -1.02 -24.13 -21.63
N ALA A 532 -0.67 -24.38 -20.37
CA ALA A 532 0.55 -25.08 -20.00
C ALA A 532 0.57 -26.53 -20.52
N LEU A 533 -0.56 -27.25 -20.42
CA LEU A 533 -0.70 -28.61 -20.94
C LEU A 533 -0.51 -28.67 -22.47
N VAL A 534 -1.19 -27.81 -23.23
CA VAL A 534 -1.10 -27.78 -24.70
C VAL A 534 0.29 -27.34 -25.17
N THR A 535 0.88 -26.36 -24.49
CA THR A 535 2.27 -25.94 -24.75
C THR A 535 3.27 -27.05 -24.42
N GLY A 536 3.01 -27.82 -23.35
CA GLY A 536 3.80 -29.00 -22.99
C GLY A 536 3.73 -30.09 -24.07
N ALA A 537 2.54 -30.38 -24.60
CA ALA A 537 2.36 -31.31 -25.71
C ALA A 537 3.09 -30.84 -26.98
N ALA A 538 3.01 -29.55 -27.29
CA ALA A 538 3.72 -28.95 -28.42
C ALA A 538 5.25 -29.07 -28.27
N ALA A 539 5.77 -28.92 -27.04
CA ALA A 539 7.19 -29.10 -26.74
C ALA A 539 7.67 -30.55 -26.96
N PHE A 540 6.77 -31.54 -26.93
CA PHE A 540 7.07 -32.94 -27.26
C PHE A 540 6.75 -33.31 -28.72
N GLY A 541 6.50 -32.33 -29.60
CA GLY A 541 6.23 -32.54 -31.03
C GLY A 541 4.76 -32.83 -31.39
N PHE A 542 3.83 -32.58 -30.47
CA PHE A 542 2.37 -32.69 -30.66
C PHE A 542 1.73 -31.31 -30.58
N SER A 543 1.73 -30.56 -31.69
CA SER A 543 1.21 -29.19 -31.74
C SER A 543 -0.24 -29.13 -32.19
N PHE A 544 -1.08 -28.43 -31.44
CA PHE A 544 -2.46 -28.14 -31.82
C PHE A 544 -2.50 -26.96 -32.79
N CYS A 545 -2.96 -27.17 -34.03
CA CYS A 545 -2.78 -26.19 -35.11
C CYS A 545 -4.03 -25.40 -35.45
N THR A 546 -5.17 -26.09 -35.62
CA THR A 546 -6.38 -25.48 -36.18
C THR A 546 -7.61 -26.01 -35.47
N ARG A 547 -8.52 -25.10 -35.12
CA ARG A 547 -9.85 -25.40 -34.58
C ARG A 547 -10.94 -24.98 -35.55
N THR A 548 -11.90 -25.88 -35.74
CA THR A 548 -13.18 -25.62 -36.40
C THR A 548 -14.31 -26.07 -35.46
N PRO A 549 -15.57 -25.62 -35.67
CA PRO A 549 -16.71 -26.01 -34.84
C PRO A 549 -16.88 -27.52 -34.60
N SER A 550 -16.49 -28.34 -35.58
CA SER A 550 -16.70 -29.80 -35.57
C SER A 550 -15.40 -30.61 -35.60
N HIS A 551 -14.25 -30.00 -35.87
CA HIS A 551 -12.98 -30.71 -36.04
C HIS A 551 -11.81 -29.98 -35.40
N VAL A 552 -10.87 -30.77 -34.87
CA VAL A 552 -9.62 -30.36 -34.25
C VAL A 552 -8.48 -30.97 -35.06
N HIS A 553 -7.52 -30.14 -35.46
CA HIS A 553 -6.33 -30.58 -36.21
C HIS A 553 -5.10 -30.54 -35.30
N VAL A 554 -4.47 -31.71 -35.12
CA VAL A 554 -3.24 -31.88 -34.33
C VAL A 554 -2.13 -32.34 -35.24
N ARG A 555 -0.98 -31.65 -35.20
CA ARG A 555 0.23 -32.07 -35.90
C ARG A 555 1.08 -32.91 -34.94
N ALA A 556 1.13 -34.21 -35.16
CA ALA A 556 1.87 -35.18 -34.37
C ALA A 556 3.11 -35.63 -35.16
N LEU A 557 4.31 -35.30 -34.68
CA LEU A 557 5.59 -35.69 -35.30
C LEU A 557 5.73 -35.34 -36.80
N GLY A 558 5.05 -34.27 -37.25
CA GLY A 558 5.02 -33.83 -38.65
C GLY A 558 3.74 -34.18 -39.41
N ASP A 559 2.99 -35.20 -38.97
CA ASP A 559 1.73 -35.61 -39.60
C ASP A 559 0.54 -34.85 -39.03
N THR A 560 -0.35 -34.36 -39.90
CA THR A 560 -1.56 -33.65 -39.47
C THR A 560 -2.73 -34.61 -39.34
N LEU A 561 -3.13 -34.90 -38.10
CA LEU A 561 -4.25 -35.75 -37.74
C LEU A 561 -5.52 -34.91 -37.56
N ARG A 562 -6.64 -35.40 -38.10
CA ARG A 562 -7.96 -34.75 -38.02
C ARG A 562 -8.87 -35.53 -37.08
N TYR A 563 -9.25 -34.92 -35.97
CA TYR A 563 -10.22 -35.46 -35.02
C TYR A 563 -11.56 -34.74 -35.15
N GLN A 564 -12.66 -35.49 -35.13
CA GLN A 564 -14.00 -34.91 -35.08
C GLN A 564 -14.42 -34.76 -33.62
N LEU A 565 -14.73 -33.53 -33.22
CA LEU A 565 -15.19 -33.20 -31.87
C LEU A 565 -16.70 -33.44 -31.77
N LEU A 566 -17.11 -34.38 -30.92
CA LEU A 566 -18.50 -34.77 -30.77
C LEU A 566 -19.17 -34.00 -29.62
N HIS A 567 -18.65 -34.16 -28.40
CA HIS A 567 -19.13 -33.47 -27.21
C HIS A 567 -17.98 -33.01 -26.31
N VAL A 568 -18.18 -31.87 -25.66
CA VAL A 568 -17.30 -31.34 -24.62
C VAL A 568 -18.13 -31.29 -23.34
N LEU A 569 -17.62 -31.93 -22.29
CA LEU A 569 -18.17 -31.90 -20.94
C LEU A 569 -17.28 -30.98 -20.12
N ASP A 570 -17.76 -29.75 -19.93
CA ASP A 570 -17.01 -28.66 -19.31
C ASP A 570 -16.61 -28.98 -17.86
N PHE A 571 -15.49 -28.42 -17.42
CA PHE A 571 -15.06 -28.54 -16.04
C PHE A 571 -15.98 -27.74 -15.10
N THR A 572 -16.28 -28.32 -13.94
CA THR A 572 -16.90 -27.61 -12.81
C THR A 572 -16.15 -27.94 -11.51
N SER A 573 -16.17 -27.03 -10.55
CA SER A 573 -15.60 -27.19 -9.21
C SER A 573 -16.26 -28.32 -8.44
N ALA A 574 -17.56 -28.57 -8.70
CA ALA A 574 -18.28 -29.70 -8.13
C ALA A 574 -17.76 -31.04 -8.67
N ARG A 575 -17.55 -31.14 -9.99
CA ARG A 575 -17.15 -32.39 -10.64
C ARG A 575 -15.63 -32.65 -10.64
N LYS A 576 -14.81 -31.61 -10.50
CA LYS A 576 -13.32 -31.61 -10.49
C LYS A 576 -12.66 -32.36 -11.67
N ARG A 577 -13.32 -32.40 -12.83
CA ARG A 577 -12.83 -33.07 -14.04
C ARG A 577 -13.44 -32.44 -15.30
N MET A 578 -12.81 -32.67 -16.43
CA MET A 578 -13.26 -32.27 -17.77
C MET A 578 -13.13 -33.46 -18.70
N SER A 579 -14.08 -33.61 -19.62
CA SER A 579 -14.01 -34.68 -20.60
C SER A 579 -14.36 -34.21 -22.01
N VAL A 580 -13.77 -34.87 -23.00
CA VAL A 580 -14.03 -34.63 -24.41
C VAL A 580 -14.26 -35.95 -25.12
N ILE A 581 -15.35 -36.03 -25.88
CA ILE A 581 -15.67 -37.18 -26.74
C ILE A 581 -15.28 -36.83 -28.16
N VAL A 582 -14.41 -37.65 -28.74
CA VAL A 582 -13.91 -37.46 -30.11
C VAL A 582 -14.07 -38.73 -30.94
N ARG A 583 -14.27 -38.55 -32.24
CA ARG A 583 -14.09 -39.61 -33.23
C ARG A 583 -12.72 -39.48 -33.86
N THR A 584 -11.95 -40.56 -33.78
CA THR A 584 -10.57 -40.66 -34.27
C THR A 584 -10.53 -40.70 -35.80
N PRO A 585 -9.36 -40.46 -36.42
CA PRO A 585 -9.16 -40.68 -37.85
C PRO A 585 -9.51 -42.10 -38.31
N GLU A 586 -9.34 -43.09 -37.42
CA GLU A 586 -9.66 -44.50 -37.66
C GLU A 586 -11.16 -44.83 -37.52
N GLY A 587 -11.99 -43.85 -37.14
CA GLY A 587 -13.45 -44.00 -37.00
C GLY A 587 -13.92 -44.51 -35.63
N THR A 588 -13.01 -44.72 -34.67
CA THR A 588 -13.38 -45.15 -33.31
C THR A 588 -13.80 -43.94 -32.45
N ILE A 589 -14.77 -44.12 -31.55
CA ILE A 589 -15.15 -43.06 -30.60
C ILE A 589 -14.39 -43.26 -29.30
N LYS A 590 -13.71 -42.22 -28.84
CA LYS A 590 -12.96 -42.20 -27.58
C LYS A 590 -13.43 -41.08 -26.67
N LEU A 591 -13.50 -41.38 -25.38
CA LEU A 591 -13.69 -40.43 -24.29
C LEU A 591 -12.33 -40.15 -23.64
N TYR A 592 -11.91 -38.89 -23.67
CA TYR A 592 -10.74 -38.41 -22.95
C TYR A 592 -11.19 -37.65 -21.71
N CYS A 593 -10.80 -38.11 -20.52
CA CYS A 593 -11.16 -37.51 -19.23
C CYS A 593 -9.90 -37.09 -18.44
N LYS A 594 -9.82 -35.82 -18.05
CA LYS A 594 -8.75 -35.28 -17.19
C LYS A 594 -9.35 -34.72 -15.91
N GLY A 595 -8.72 -34.95 -14.76
CA GLY A 595 -9.25 -34.45 -13.48
C GLY A 595 -8.40 -34.77 -12.26
N ALA A 596 -9.02 -34.64 -11.09
CA ALA A 596 -8.40 -34.97 -9.80
C ALA A 596 -8.13 -36.47 -9.65
N ASP A 597 -7.06 -36.80 -8.95
CA ASP A 597 -6.75 -38.17 -8.52
C ASP A 597 -7.92 -38.80 -7.76
N SER A 598 -8.43 -38.14 -6.73
CA SER A 598 -9.59 -38.62 -5.93
C SER A 598 -10.85 -38.92 -6.77
N VAL A 599 -11.04 -38.20 -7.89
CA VAL A 599 -12.24 -38.33 -8.73
C VAL A 599 -12.04 -39.31 -9.88
N ILE A 600 -10.84 -39.35 -10.47
CA ILE A 600 -10.54 -40.25 -11.59
C ILE A 600 -10.31 -41.67 -11.08
N TYR A 601 -9.62 -41.88 -9.94
CA TYR A 601 -9.35 -43.22 -9.40
C TYR A 601 -10.62 -44.00 -9.07
N SER A 602 -11.66 -43.32 -8.55
CA SER A 602 -12.97 -43.93 -8.29
C SER A 602 -13.72 -44.38 -9.56
N ARG A 603 -13.28 -43.96 -10.75
CA ARG A 603 -13.89 -44.25 -12.06
C ARG A 603 -13.05 -45.19 -12.93
N LEU A 604 -11.91 -45.66 -12.44
CA LEU A 604 -11.02 -46.56 -13.19
C LEU A 604 -11.60 -47.97 -13.29
N SER A 605 -11.39 -48.63 -14.44
CA SER A 605 -11.72 -50.04 -14.63
C SER A 605 -10.80 -50.91 -13.75
N GLY A 606 -11.30 -51.37 -12.61
CA GLY A 606 -10.52 -52.13 -11.61
C GLY A 606 -10.09 -51.33 -10.37
N GLY A 607 -10.53 -50.07 -10.22
CA GLY A 607 -10.21 -49.23 -9.07
C GLY A 607 -8.70 -49.10 -8.82
N ASP A 608 -8.27 -49.25 -7.57
CA ASP A 608 -6.86 -49.14 -7.16
C ASP A 608 -5.97 -50.27 -7.72
N SER A 609 -6.57 -51.37 -8.20
CA SER A 609 -5.86 -52.50 -8.83
C SER A 609 -5.67 -52.33 -10.34
N ALA A 610 -6.07 -51.19 -10.90
CA ALA A 610 -5.90 -50.91 -12.32
C ALA A 610 -4.40 -50.86 -12.73
N PRO A 611 -4.07 -51.21 -13.98
CA PRO A 611 -2.71 -51.13 -14.49
C PRO A 611 -2.10 -49.73 -14.28
N PHE A 612 -0.86 -49.67 -13.80
CA PHE A 612 -0.10 -48.44 -13.54
C PHE A 612 -0.58 -47.56 -12.37
N ALA A 613 -1.70 -47.91 -11.70
CA ALA A 613 -2.31 -47.05 -10.68
C ALA A 613 -1.41 -46.83 -9.46
N ALA A 614 -0.87 -47.89 -8.86
CA ALA A 614 -0.05 -47.79 -7.65
C ALA A 614 1.23 -46.96 -7.85
N ALA A 615 1.95 -47.17 -8.96
CA ALA A 615 3.15 -46.39 -9.29
C ALA A 615 2.81 -44.92 -9.58
N THR A 616 1.70 -44.68 -10.31
CA THR A 616 1.23 -43.31 -10.60
C THR A 616 0.86 -42.57 -9.31
N LEU A 617 0.21 -43.23 -8.35
CA LEU A 617 -0.13 -42.64 -7.05
C LEU A 617 1.13 -42.23 -6.27
N ALA A 618 2.14 -43.09 -6.21
CA ALA A 618 3.42 -42.75 -5.57
C ALA A 618 4.12 -41.55 -6.24
N HIS A 619 4.05 -41.45 -7.58
CA HIS A 619 4.58 -40.30 -8.30
C HIS A 619 3.78 -39.02 -8.05
N LEU A 620 2.46 -39.11 -7.92
CA LEU A 620 1.60 -37.97 -7.57
C LEU A 620 1.94 -37.41 -6.19
N GLU A 621 2.16 -38.27 -5.20
CA GLU A 621 2.63 -37.86 -3.86
C GLU A 621 3.99 -37.17 -3.92
N HIS A 622 4.92 -37.70 -4.73
CA HIS A 622 6.22 -37.07 -4.94
C HIS A 622 6.10 -35.68 -5.60
N PHE A 623 5.24 -35.53 -6.61
CA PHE A 623 4.98 -34.23 -7.26
C PHE A 623 4.31 -33.24 -6.30
N ALA A 624 3.39 -33.71 -5.46
CA ALA A 624 2.76 -32.89 -4.43
C ALA A 624 3.77 -32.39 -3.39
N ALA A 625 4.73 -33.24 -2.98
CA ALA A 625 5.80 -32.86 -2.05
C ALA A 625 6.75 -31.79 -2.63
N GLU A 626 6.91 -31.72 -3.95
CA GLU A 626 7.61 -30.64 -4.64
C GLU A 626 6.75 -29.37 -4.85
N GLY A 627 5.47 -29.41 -4.49
CA GLY A 627 4.53 -28.29 -4.65
C GLY A 627 3.93 -28.16 -6.05
N LEU A 628 4.04 -29.20 -6.90
CA LEU A 628 3.51 -29.20 -8.26
C LEU A 628 2.01 -29.53 -8.26
N ARG A 629 1.27 -28.88 -9.17
CA ARG A 629 -0.15 -29.15 -9.41
C ARG A 629 -0.31 -30.39 -10.26
N THR A 630 -1.05 -31.39 -9.78
CA THR A 630 -1.18 -32.67 -10.47
C THR A 630 -2.54 -32.86 -11.13
N LEU A 631 -2.56 -33.48 -12.32
CA LEU A 631 -3.77 -33.90 -13.03
C LEU A 631 -3.63 -35.33 -13.53
N VAL A 632 -4.70 -36.13 -13.40
CA VAL A 632 -4.74 -37.52 -13.85
C VAL A 632 -5.51 -37.61 -15.16
N PHE A 633 -5.00 -38.42 -16.09
CA PHE A 633 -5.52 -38.58 -17.44
C PHE A 633 -5.94 -40.04 -17.67
N ALA A 634 -7.19 -40.23 -18.08
CA ALA A 634 -7.76 -41.53 -18.34
C ALA A 634 -8.63 -41.53 -19.62
N VAL A 635 -8.68 -42.67 -20.30
CA VAL A 635 -9.37 -42.85 -21.59
C VAL A 635 -10.35 -44.01 -21.54
N ALA A 636 -11.45 -43.92 -22.27
CA ALA A 636 -12.34 -45.05 -22.53
C ALA A 636 -12.73 -45.09 -24.01
N ASP A 637 -12.82 -46.30 -24.57
CA ASP A 637 -13.35 -46.52 -25.92
C ASP A 637 -14.87 -46.73 -25.82
N ILE A 638 -15.65 -45.96 -26.58
CA ILE A 638 -17.11 -46.01 -26.54
C ILE A 638 -17.65 -46.66 -27.81
N PRO A 639 -18.46 -47.73 -27.71
CA PRO A 639 -19.18 -48.28 -28.87
C PRO A 639 -20.16 -47.27 -29.46
N GLU A 640 -20.27 -47.21 -30.79
CA GLU A 640 -21.14 -46.24 -31.49
C GLU A 640 -22.60 -46.27 -31.01
N GLN A 641 -23.15 -47.45 -30.71
CA GLN A 641 -24.51 -47.59 -30.18
C GLN A 641 -24.67 -46.92 -28.81
N VAL A 642 -23.73 -47.17 -27.90
CA VAL A 642 -23.73 -46.58 -26.55
C VAL A 642 -23.59 -45.05 -26.63
N TYR A 643 -22.75 -44.56 -27.55
CA TYR A 643 -22.62 -43.13 -27.77
C TYR A 643 -23.91 -42.48 -28.29
N GLN A 644 -24.63 -43.11 -29.22
CA GLN A 644 -25.89 -42.57 -29.74
C GLN A 644 -26.98 -42.52 -28.66
N ASP A 645 -27.11 -43.57 -27.85
CA ASP A 645 -28.06 -43.61 -26.74
C ASP A 645 -27.74 -42.55 -25.68
N TRP A 646 -26.45 -42.40 -25.35
CA TRP A 646 -25.98 -41.36 -24.44
C TRP A 646 -26.18 -39.96 -25.02
N SER A 647 -25.89 -39.73 -26.30
CA SER A 647 -26.05 -38.41 -26.96
C SER A 647 -27.52 -37.97 -26.96
N ASN A 648 -28.45 -38.90 -27.19
CA ASN A 648 -29.89 -38.63 -27.04
C ASN A 648 -30.27 -38.26 -25.60
N THR A 649 -29.69 -38.94 -24.61
CA THR A 649 -29.92 -38.64 -23.19
C THR A 649 -29.35 -37.29 -22.79
N TYR A 650 -28.12 -36.99 -23.21
CA TYR A 650 -27.47 -35.70 -23.02
C TYR A 650 -28.24 -34.57 -23.70
N HIS A 651 -28.75 -34.80 -24.92
CA HIS A 651 -29.55 -33.80 -25.62
C HIS A 651 -30.84 -33.49 -24.85
N LYS A 652 -31.55 -34.51 -24.35
CA LYS A 652 -32.73 -34.33 -23.49
C LYS A 652 -32.41 -33.54 -22.21
N ALA A 653 -31.25 -33.79 -21.60
CA ALA A 653 -30.77 -33.03 -20.45
C ALA A 653 -30.47 -31.56 -20.83
N SER A 654 -29.84 -31.32 -21.99
CA SER A 654 -29.45 -29.98 -22.44
C SER A 654 -30.64 -29.05 -22.76
N ILE A 655 -31.77 -29.62 -23.18
CA ILE A 655 -33.01 -28.87 -23.48
C ILE A 655 -33.97 -28.79 -22.28
N ALA A 656 -33.60 -29.35 -21.13
CA ALA A 656 -34.43 -29.30 -19.94
C ALA A 656 -34.54 -27.86 -19.40
N ILE A 657 -35.76 -27.43 -19.08
CA ILE A 657 -36.03 -26.10 -18.53
C ILE A 657 -35.77 -26.06 -17.01
N GLN A 658 -36.08 -27.15 -16.31
CA GLN A 658 -35.87 -27.30 -14.86
C GLN A 658 -34.69 -28.24 -14.59
N ASP A 659 -33.85 -27.86 -13.62
CA ASP A 659 -32.68 -28.60 -13.13
C ASP A 659 -31.73 -29.03 -14.26
N ARG A 660 -31.56 -28.15 -15.25
CA ARG A 660 -30.75 -28.41 -16.44
C ARG A 660 -29.33 -28.82 -16.09
N GLU A 661 -28.68 -28.08 -15.19
CA GLU A 661 -27.29 -28.33 -14.79
C GLU A 661 -27.14 -29.69 -14.09
N GLN A 662 -28.05 -30.02 -13.17
CA GLN A 662 -28.03 -31.30 -12.47
C GLN A 662 -28.24 -32.48 -13.44
N LYS A 663 -29.19 -32.37 -14.37
CA LYS A 663 -29.44 -33.41 -15.39
C LYS A 663 -28.27 -33.58 -16.35
N ILE A 664 -27.58 -32.49 -16.69
CA ILE A 664 -26.36 -32.55 -17.51
C ILE A 664 -25.25 -33.28 -16.75
N GLU A 665 -25.09 -33.02 -15.44
CA GLU A 665 -24.10 -33.71 -14.61
C GLU A 665 -24.43 -35.20 -14.47
N GLU A 666 -25.69 -35.56 -14.22
CA GLU A 666 -26.14 -36.96 -14.19
C GLU A 666 -25.85 -37.66 -15.53
N ALA A 667 -26.12 -36.99 -16.66
CA ALA A 667 -25.80 -37.53 -17.98
C ALA A 667 -24.28 -37.67 -18.18
N ALA A 668 -23.46 -36.73 -17.70
CA ALA A 668 -22.00 -36.81 -17.78
C ALA A 668 -21.44 -37.97 -16.93
N ASP A 669 -21.96 -38.17 -15.71
CA ASP A 669 -21.56 -39.28 -14.84
C ASP A 669 -21.83 -40.65 -15.46
N LEU A 670 -22.86 -40.81 -16.29
CA LEU A 670 -23.18 -42.09 -16.95
C LEU A 670 -22.07 -42.56 -17.91
N VAL A 671 -21.45 -41.64 -18.65
CA VAL A 671 -20.43 -41.99 -19.67
C VAL A 671 -19.02 -42.07 -19.10
N GLU A 672 -18.76 -41.47 -17.94
CA GLU A 672 -17.42 -41.32 -17.34
C GLU A 672 -17.07 -42.45 -16.35
N ASN A 673 -17.47 -43.68 -16.66
CA ASN A 673 -17.15 -44.88 -15.86
C ASN A 673 -16.26 -45.85 -16.64
N ASN A 674 -15.57 -46.74 -15.92
CA ASN A 674 -14.69 -47.77 -16.49
C ASN A 674 -13.54 -47.21 -17.34
N LEU A 675 -12.89 -46.15 -16.85
CA LEU A 675 -11.79 -45.48 -17.54
C LEU A 675 -10.47 -46.27 -17.41
N ARG A 676 -9.64 -46.27 -18.45
CA ARG A 676 -8.27 -46.80 -18.44
C ARG A 676 -7.28 -45.68 -18.14
N LEU A 677 -6.47 -45.85 -17.10
CA LEU A 677 -5.45 -44.89 -16.71
C LEU A 677 -4.32 -44.82 -17.76
N LEU A 678 -3.95 -43.60 -18.18
CA LEU A 678 -2.79 -43.37 -19.05
C LEU A 678 -1.59 -42.88 -18.24
N GLY A 679 -1.82 -41.93 -17.33
CA GLY A 679 -0.77 -41.28 -16.56
C GLY A 679 -1.25 -40.02 -15.86
N ALA A 680 -0.31 -39.20 -15.42
CA ALA A 680 -0.56 -37.92 -14.78
C ALA A 680 0.45 -36.85 -15.19
N THR A 681 0.05 -35.58 -15.12
CA THR A 681 0.94 -34.42 -15.34
C THR A 681 1.21 -33.69 -14.05
N ALA A 682 2.32 -32.95 -14.02
CA ALA A 682 2.70 -32.03 -12.96
C ALA A 682 3.03 -30.66 -13.57
N ILE A 683 2.23 -29.66 -13.18
CA ILE A 683 2.36 -28.28 -13.62
C ILE A 683 2.91 -27.46 -12.45
N GLU A 684 3.93 -26.67 -12.71
CA GLU A 684 4.48 -25.73 -11.73
C GLU A 684 3.76 -24.38 -11.86
N ASP A 685 3.24 -23.88 -10.74
CA ASP A 685 2.84 -22.47 -10.60
C ASP A 685 4.06 -21.69 -10.16
N LYS A 686 4.77 -21.10 -11.13
CA LYS A 686 6.11 -20.57 -10.92
C LYS A 686 6.08 -19.41 -9.93
N LEU A 687 6.88 -19.52 -8.86
CA LEU A 687 7.10 -18.43 -7.91
C LEU A 687 7.85 -17.26 -8.57
N GLN A 688 7.69 -16.06 -8.03
CA GLN A 688 8.58 -14.96 -8.41
C GLN A 688 10.01 -15.23 -7.97
N ASP A 689 10.96 -14.63 -8.68
CA ASP A 689 12.38 -14.82 -8.43
C ASP A 689 12.75 -14.33 -7.02
N GLY A 690 13.40 -15.17 -6.24
CA GLY A 690 13.88 -14.82 -4.90
C GLY A 690 12.81 -14.82 -3.79
N VAL A 691 11.59 -15.31 -4.05
CA VAL A 691 10.52 -15.39 -3.04
C VAL A 691 10.91 -16.26 -1.83
N PRO A 692 11.40 -17.51 -2.01
CA PRO A 692 11.76 -18.36 -0.87
C PRO A 692 12.88 -17.77 0.00
N GLU A 693 13.89 -17.15 -0.62
CA GLU A 693 15.00 -16.49 0.06
C GLU A 693 14.52 -15.26 0.84
N THR A 694 13.62 -14.49 0.24
CA THR A 694 13.03 -13.29 0.85
C THR A 694 12.21 -13.65 2.08
N ILE A 695 11.29 -14.62 1.98
CA ILE A 695 10.47 -15.06 3.11
C ILE A 695 11.35 -15.63 4.22
N ALA A 696 12.35 -16.44 3.90
CA ALA A 696 13.28 -16.96 4.90
C ALA A 696 14.04 -15.85 5.63
N ALA A 697 14.42 -14.77 4.94
CA ALA A 697 15.07 -13.63 5.56
C ALA A 697 14.11 -12.77 6.41
N LEU A 698 12.86 -12.58 5.98
CA LEU A 698 11.81 -11.91 6.76
C LEU A 698 11.50 -12.67 8.07
N LEU A 699 11.38 -14.00 8.00
CA LEU A 699 11.18 -14.84 9.18
C LEU A 699 12.39 -14.75 10.14
N LYS A 700 13.63 -14.69 9.62
CA LYS A 700 14.83 -14.45 10.43
C LYS A 700 14.87 -13.06 11.08
N ALA A 701 14.23 -12.06 10.46
CA ALA A 701 14.03 -10.73 11.02
C ALA A 701 12.85 -10.67 12.02
N ASN A 702 12.28 -11.83 12.40
CA ASN A 702 11.12 -11.93 13.29
C ASN A 702 9.87 -11.21 12.75
N ILE A 703 9.70 -11.21 11.43
CA ILE A 703 8.50 -10.72 10.74
C ILE A 703 7.57 -11.91 10.46
N ASN A 704 6.32 -11.79 10.88
CA ASN A 704 5.30 -12.82 10.66
C ASN A 704 4.68 -12.63 9.28
N VAL A 705 4.81 -13.62 8.40
CA VAL A 705 4.28 -13.58 7.04
C VAL A 705 3.01 -14.42 6.96
N TRP A 706 1.88 -13.77 6.67
CA TRP A 706 0.57 -14.40 6.54
C TRP A 706 0.10 -14.30 5.09
N VAL A 707 -0.47 -15.38 4.56
CA VAL A 707 -0.95 -15.43 3.17
C VAL A 707 -2.46 -15.36 3.18
N LEU A 708 -3.04 -14.34 2.54
CA LEU A 708 -4.48 -14.15 2.44
C LEU A 708 -4.87 -14.26 0.97
N THR A 709 -5.46 -15.38 0.55
CA THR A 709 -5.74 -15.64 -0.87
C THR A 709 -7.19 -16.02 -1.16
N GLY A 710 -7.69 -15.58 -2.31
CA GLY A 710 -8.97 -16.03 -2.87
C GLY A 710 -8.91 -17.46 -3.43
N ASP A 711 -7.72 -18.06 -3.53
CA ASP A 711 -7.54 -19.39 -4.10
C ASP A 711 -8.04 -20.53 -3.19
N LYS A 712 -8.16 -21.70 -3.81
CA LYS A 712 -8.46 -22.96 -3.13
C LYS A 712 -7.35 -23.32 -2.13
N GLN A 713 -7.73 -24.05 -1.09
CA GLN A 713 -6.85 -24.40 0.01
C GLN A 713 -5.64 -25.21 -0.43
N GLU A 714 -5.84 -26.18 -1.31
CA GLU A 714 -4.79 -27.07 -1.81
C GLU A 714 -3.68 -26.27 -2.51
N THR A 715 -4.07 -25.34 -3.37
CA THR A 715 -3.14 -24.41 -4.06
C THR A 715 -2.38 -23.54 -3.06
N ALA A 716 -3.06 -22.98 -2.06
CA ALA A 716 -2.46 -22.11 -1.08
C ALA A 716 -1.39 -22.85 -0.22
N ILE A 717 -1.68 -24.09 0.17
CA ILE A 717 -0.74 -24.95 0.91
C ILE A 717 0.48 -25.30 0.04
N ASN A 718 0.27 -25.69 -1.23
CA ASN A 718 1.37 -26.01 -2.15
C ASN A 718 2.31 -24.81 -2.38
N ILE A 719 1.75 -23.61 -2.54
CA ILE A 719 2.55 -22.39 -2.65
C ILE A 719 3.26 -22.06 -1.34
N ALA A 720 2.61 -22.25 -0.18
CA ALA A 720 3.24 -22.03 1.11
C ALA A 720 4.44 -22.96 1.36
N HIS A 721 4.37 -24.22 0.90
CA HIS A 721 5.50 -25.14 0.91
C HIS A 721 6.61 -24.72 -0.05
N SER A 722 6.25 -24.41 -1.30
CA SER A 722 7.20 -23.96 -2.34
C SER A 722 7.95 -22.69 -1.92
N ALA A 723 7.24 -21.76 -1.29
CA ALA A 723 7.77 -20.51 -0.75
C ALA A 723 8.57 -20.68 0.55
N ARG A 724 8.70 -21.91 1.06
CA ARG A 724 9.35 -22.25 2.35
C ARG A 724 8.76 -21.50 3.54
N LEU A 725 7.49 -21.13 3.45
CA LEU A 725 6.73 -20.56 4.55
C LEU A 725 6.35 -21.67 5.54
N ILE A 726 5.98 -22.84 5.01
CA ILE A 726 5.66 -24.05 5.78
C ILE A 726 6.70 -25.13 5.47
N HIS A 727 7.31 -25.70 6.51
CA HIS A 727 8.22 -26.85 6.39
C HIS A 727 7.46 -28.16 6.62
N THR A 728 7.93 -29.27 6.03
CA THR A 728 7.26 -30.59 6.14
C THR A 728 7.12 -31.12 7.58
N ALA A 729 7.98 -30.65 8.49
CA ALA A 729 7.90 -30.99 9.91
C ALA A 729 6.97 -30.08 10.74
N MET A 730 6.45 -29.00 10.14
CA MET A 730 5.58 -28.03 10.81
C MET A 730 4.16 -28.57 10.92
N PRO A 731 3.56 -28.65 12.12
CA PRO A 731 2.17 -29.06 12.28
C PRO A 731 1.21 -28.04 11.66
N LEU A 732 0.17 -28.56 10.99
CA LEU A 732 -0.89 -27.78 10.36
C LEU A 732 -2.16 -27.87 11.20
N LEU A 733 -2.71 -26.72 11.58
CA LEU A 733 -4.04 -26.59 12.16
C LEU A 733 -5.00 -26.17 11.05
N ILE A 734 -6.02 -26.98 10.76
CA ILE A 734 -6.96 -26.73 9.67
C ILE A 734 -8.35 -26.44 10.26
N LEU A 735 -8.89 -25.26 9.97
CA LEU A 735 -10.23 -24.83 10.35
C LEU A 735 -11.14 -24.78 9.12
N ASN A 736 -11.87 -25.88 8.90
CA ASN A 736 -12.80 -26.05 7.80
C ASN A 736 -14.14 -26.56 8.35
N GLU A 737 -15.07 -25.65 8.64
CA GLU A 737 -16.35 -25.94 9.26
C GLU A 737 -17.48 -25.24 8.50
N ASP A 738 -18.59 -25.94 8.27
CA ASP A 738 -19.76 -25.37 7.59
C ASP A 738 -20.75 -24.69 8.56
N SER A 739 -20.47 -24.70 9.87
CA SER A 739 -21.35 -24.13 10.90
C SER A 739 -20.58 -23.33 11.96
N LEU A 740 -21.27 -22.36 12.58
CA LEU A 740 -20.71 -21.52 13.65
C LEU A 740 -20.34 -22.35 14.89
N ASP A 741 -21.20 -23.29 15.29
CA ASP A 741 -20.95 -24.13 16.47
C ASP A 741 -19.79 -25.11 16.24
N GLY A 742 -19.67 -25.67 15.04
CA GLY A 742 -18.50 -26.49 14.67
C GLY A 742 -17.19 -25.67 14.71
N THR A 743 -17.23 -24.44 14.19
CA THR A 743 -16.09 -23.51 14.25
C THR A 743 -15.70 -23.20 15.70
N ARG A 744 -16.69 -22.94 16.57
CA ARG A 744 -16.47 -22.69 18.01
C ARG A 744 -15.82 -23.88 18.70
N GLU A 745 -16.34 -25.08 18.48
CA GLU A 745 -15.81 -26.29 19.12
C GLU A 745 -14.37 -26.56 18.67
N SER A 746 -14.10 -26.51 17.37
CA SER A 746 -12.77 -26.71 16.78
C SER A 746 -11.75 -25.69 17.30
N MET A 747 -12.12 -24.41 17.34
CA MET A 747 -11.26 -23.36 17.89
C MET A 747 -10.99 -23.55 19.38
N SER A 748 -12.02 -23.89 20.17
CA SER A 748 -11.85 -24.12 21.61
C SER A 748 -10.95 -25.32 21.90
N ARG A 749 -11.07 -26.40 21.11
CA ARG A 749 -10.21 -27.57 21.16
C ARG A 749 -8.75 -27.19 20.91
N HIS A 750 -8.48 -26.47 19.83
CA HIS A 750 -7.12 -26.02 19.51
C HIS A 750 -6.56 -25.01 20.52
N ALA A 751 -7.40 -24.15 21.10
CA ALA A 751 -6.97 -23.25 22.17
C ALA A 751 -6.55 -24.04 23.43
N ILE A 752 -7.26 -25.11 23.76
CA ILE A 752 -6.89 -26.03 24.84
C ILE A 752 -5.59 -26.76 24.52
N ASP A 753 -5.39 -27.22 23.27
CA ASP A 753 -4.16 -27.89 22.83
C ASP A 753 -2.91 -27.00 23.03
N PHE A 754 -3.04 -25.69 22.83
CA PHE A 754 -1.95 -24.74 23.10
C PHE A 754 -1.67 -24.50 24.60
N GLY A 755 -2.67 -24.64 25.48
CA GLY A 755 -2.53 -24.44 26.92
C GLY A 755 -1.76 -23.16 27.30
N ASP A 756 -0.66 -23.30 28.05
CA ASP A 756 0.20 -22.19 28.50
C ASP A 756 1.00 -21.51 27.37
N ASN A 757 0.99 -22.08 26.16
CA ASN A 757 1.63 -21.53 24.98
C ASN A 757 0.69 -20.65 24.14
N LEU A 758 -0.56 -20.46 24.58
CA LEU A 758 -1.50 -19.53 23.96
C LEU A 758 -0.97 -18.09 24.06
N ARG A 759 -1.08 -17.34 22.96
CA ARG A 759 -0.50 -16.00 22.72
C ARG A 759 1.03 -15.93 22.67
N LYS A 760 1.73 -17.06 22.75
CA LYS A 760 3.17 -17.15 22.49
C LYS A 760 3.37 -17.70 21.09
N GLN A 761 4.38 -17.17 20.40
CA GLN A 761 4.66 -17.57 19.03
C GLN A 761 5.27 -18.99 18.99
N ASN A 762 4.52 -19.92 18.42
CA ASN A 762 4.89 -21.34 18.27
C ASN A 762 5.14 -21.68 16.80
N ASP A 763 5.95 -22.70 16.52
CA ASP A 763 6.27 -23.15 15.16
C ASP A 763 5.14 -24.02 14.57
N VAL A 764 3.93 -23.44 14.49
CA VAL A 764 2.69 -24.05 14.01
C VAL A 764 2.07 -23.15 12.93
N ALA A 765 1.49 -23.76 11.89
CA ALA A 765 0.80 -23.05 10.82
C ALA A 765 -0.72 -23.25 10.91
N LEU A 766 -1.48 -22.17 10.78
CA LEU A 766 -2.94 -22.18 10.76
C LEU A 766 -3.43 -22.04 9.31
N VAL A 767 -4.35 -22.90 8.89
CA VAL A 767 -5.05 -22.83 7.60
C VAL A 767 -6.54 -22.69 7.88
N ILE A 768 -7.18 -21.66 7.32
CA ILE A 768 -8.60 -21.39 7.51
C ILE A 768 -9.28 -21.06 6.18
N ASP A 769 -10.48 -21.59 5.96
CA ASP A 769 -11.28 -21.27 4.77
C ASP A 769 -12.15 -20.01 4.96
N GLY A 770 -12.59 -19.42 3.85
CA GLY A 770 -13.37 -18.17 3.86
C GLY A 770 -14.72 -18.28 4.57
N LYS A 771 -15.33 -19.48 4.62
CA LYS A 771 -16.59 -19.70 5.35
C LYS A 771 -16.36 -19.75 6.85
N SER A 772 -15.42 -20.56 7.33
CA SER A 772 -15.07 -20.62 8.76
C SER A 772 -14.54 -19.28 9.23
N LEU A 773 -13.78 -18.56 8.39
CA LEU A 773 -13.33 -17.21 8.71
C LEU A 773 -14.50 -16.25 8.94
N LYS A 774 -15.58 -16.36 8.16
CA LYS A 774 -16.78 -15.53 8.37
C LYS A 774 -17.38 -15.79 9.77
N TYR A 775 -17.44 -17.03 10.21
CA TYR A 775 -17.92 -17.37 11.56
C TYR A 775 -16.94 -16.95 12.65
N ALA A 776 -15.64 -17.17 12.44
CA ALA A 776 -14.56 -16.80 13.36
C ALA A 776 -14.46 -15.28 13.57
N MET A 777 -14.80 -14.48 12.55
CA MET A 777 -14.83 -13.02 12.62
C MET A 777 -16.09 -12.46 13.29
N GLY A 778 -17.09 -13.32 13.59
CA GLY A 778 -18.26 -12.96 14.39
C GLY A 778 -17.89 -12.50 15.80
N CYS A 779 -18.73 -11.64 16.39
CA CYS A 779 -18.43 -10.97 17.68
C CYS A 779 -18.05 -11.93 18.82
N ASP A 780 -18.60 -13.15 18.82
CA ASP A 780 -18.38 -14.14 19.88
C ASP A 780 -17.01 -14.84 19.80
N LEU A 781 -16.49 -15.08 18.58
CA LEU A 781 -15.29 -15.92 18.35
C LEU A 781 -14.06 -15.11 17.98
N LYS A 782 -14.22 -13.83 17.65
CA LYS A 782 -13.16 -12.95 17.15
C LYS A 782 -11.93 -12.89 18.06
N LYS A 783 -12.13 -12.96 19.38
CA LYS A 783 -11.03 -12.95 20.35
C LYS A 783 -10.26 -14.26 20.38
N ASP A 784 -10.96 -15.38 20.37
CA ASP A 784 -10.35 -16.72 20.38
C ASP A 784 -9.59 -16.96 19.07
N PHE A 785 -10.15 -16.48 17.95
CA PHE A 785 -9.50 -16.55 16.64
C PHE A 785 -8.19 -15.74 16.62
N LEU A 786 -8.22 -14.52 17.15
CA LEU A 786 -7.04 -13.69 17.29
C LEU A 786 -5.97 -14.38 18.17
N ASP A 787 -6.36 -14.96 19.29
CA ASP A 787 -5.44 -15.64 20.21
C ASP A 787 -4.77 -16.84 19.54
N LEU A 788 -5.51 -17.63 18.75
CA LEU A 788 -4.95 -18.70 17.91
C LEU A 788 -3.99 -18.14 16.84
N CYS A 789 -4.37 -17.07 16.15
CA CYS A 789 -3.55 -16.46 15.10
C CYS A 789 -2.21 -15.91 15.63
N ILE A 790 -2.21 -15.25 16.79
CA ILE A 790 -0.98 -14.75 17.43
C ILE A 790 -0.09 -15.90 17.91
N SER A 791 -0.68 -17.05 18.24
CA SER A 791 0.04 -18.24 18.68
C SER A 791 0.74 -18.97 17.52
N CYS A 792 0.23 -18.82 16.30
CA CYS A 792 0.79 -19.43 15.10
C CYS A 792 1.85 -18.52 14.47
N LYS A 793 2.92 -19.12 13.95
CA LYS A 793 3.97 -18.38 13.22
C LYS A 793 3.53 -18.00 11.82
N VAL A 794 2.73 -18.86 11.19
CA VAL A 794 2.21 -18.70 9.83
C VAL A 794 0.70 -18.87 9.86
N VAL A 795 0.00 -18.02 9.12
CA VAL A 795 -1.45 -18.12 8.91
C VAL A 795 -1.70 -18.06 7.40
N VAL A 796 -2.47 -19.01 6.88
CA VAL A 796 -2.89 -19.10 5.48
C VAL A 796 -4.42 -19.09 5.43
N CYS A 797 -4.99 -17.99 4.94
CA CYS A 797 -6.43 -17.88 4.74
C CYS A 797 -6.75 -18.14 3.26
N CYS A 798 -7.67 -19.07 3.02
CA CYS A 798 -8.03 -19.57 1.69
C CYS A 798 -9.46 -19.15 1.33
N ARG A 799 -9.75 -18.98 0.04
CA ARG A 799 -11.08 -18.53 -0.46
C ARG A 799 -11.62 -17.27 0.25
N VAL A 800 -10.72 -16.35 0.62
CA VAL A 800 -11.13 -15.10 1.28
C VAL A 800 -11.52 -14.03 0.27
N SER A 801 -12.63 -13.35 0.56
CA SER A 801 -13.06 -12.19 -0.22
C SER A 801 -12.20 -10.95 0.09
N PRO A 802 -12.14 -9.94 -0.81
CA PRO A 802 -11.40 -8.70 -0.59
C PRO A 802 -11.71 -8.00 0.74
N ILE A 803 -12.98 -8.03 1.17
CA ILE A 803 -13.40 -7.41 2.43
C ILE A 803 -12.89 -8.18 3.64
N GLN A 804 -12.95 -9.52 3.60
CA GLN A 804 -12.41 -10.37 4.66
C GLN A 804 -10.90 -10.21 4.80
N LYS A 805 -10.15 -10.03 3.69
CA LYS A 805 -8.73 -9.70 3.73
C LYS A 805 -8.47 -8.44 4.57
N ALA A 806 -9.24 -7.38 4.31
CA ALA A 806 -9.12 -6.11 5.05
C ALA A 806 -9.51 -6.26 6.53
N GLU A 807 -10.56 -7.03 6.84
CA GLU A 807 -10.99 -7.27 8.22
C GLU A 807 -9.95 -8.04 9.05
N VAL A 808 -9.25 -9.02 8.46
CA VAL A 808 -8.15 -9.73 9.14
C VAL A 808 -7.01 -8.77 9.45
N VAL A 809 -6.62 -7.91 8.50
CA VAL A 809 -5.57 -6.89 8.72
C VAL A 809 -5.98 -5.92 9.83
N GLU A 810 -7.24 -5.48 9.84
CA GLU A 810 -7.79 -4.61 10.86
C GLU A 810 -7.80 -5.25 12.25
N LEU A 811 -8.22 -6.52 12.34
CA LEU A 811 -8.25 -7.27 13.59
C LEU A 811 -6.85 -7.36 14.21
N VAL A 812 -5.85 -7.77 13.43
CA VAL A 812 -4.48 -7.93 13.92
C VAL A 812 -3.86 -6.58 14.28
N SER A 813 -4.03 -5.56 13.43
CA SER A 813 -3.49 -4.23 13.67
C SER A 813 -4.12 -3.58 14.92
N GLY A 814 -5.45 -3.67 15.06
CA GLY A 814 -6.19 -3.10 16.17
C GLY A 814 -5.87 -3.76 17.51
N ALA A 815 -5.68 -5.08 17.53
CA ALA A 815 -5.46 -5.81 18.77
C ALA A 815 -3.99 -5.86 19.22
N THR A 816 -3.05 -5.98 18.28
CA THR A 816 -1.62 -6.02 18.63
C THR A 816 -0.99 -4.63 18.76
N GLY A 817 -1.60 -3.60 18.15
CA GLY A 817 -1.01 -2.27 18.01
C GLY A 817 0.30 -2.24 17.21
N ALA A 818 0.66 -3.37 16.56
CA ALA A 818 1.88 -3.49 15.77
C ALA A 818 1.70 -2.91 14.36
N VAL A 819 2.80 -2.49 13.76
CA VAL A 819 2.80 -1.98 12.38
C VAL A 819 2.64 -3.17 11.41
N THR A 820 1.60 -3.08 10.60
CA THR A 820 1.20 -4.09 9.62
C THR A 820 1.52 -3.61 8.21
N LEU A 821 2.10 -4.50 7.39
CA LEU A 821 2.31 -4.28 5.97
C LEU A 821 1.42 -5.21 5.18
N ALA A 822 0.76 -4.70 4.14
CA ALA A 822 0.04 -5.51 3.17
C ALA A 822 0.68 -5.38 1.79
N ILE A 823 0.88 -6.49 1.10
CA ILE A 823 1.42 -6.56 -0.26
C ILE A 823 0.49 -7.33 -1.18
N GLY A 824 0.24 -6.77 -2.37
CA GLY A 824 -0.65 -7.32 -3.39
C GLY A 824 -0.40 -6.66 -4.75
N ASP A 825 -0.91 -7.25 -5.81
CA ASP A 825 -0.78 -6.77 -7.20
C ASP A 825 -2.15 -6.45 -7.83
N GLY A 826 -3.21 -7.16 -7.42
CA GLY A 826 -4.55 -7.03 -8.00
C GLY A 826 -5.50 -6.05 -7.28
N ALA A 827 -6.63 -5.77 -7.92
CA ALA A 827 -7.70 -4.93 -7.35
C ALA A 827 -8.28 -5.50 -6.05
N ASN A 828 -8.30 -6.83 -5.96
CA ASN A 828 -8.77 -7.59 -4.80
C ASN A 828 -7.99 -7.28 -3.52
N ASP A 829 -6.78 -6.74 -3.64
CA ASP A 829 -5.91 -6.42 -2.52
C ASP A 829 -5.97 -4.95 -2.11
N VAL A 830 -6.62 -4.10 -2.89
CA VAL A 830 -6.70 -2.65 -2.63
C VAL A 830 -7.27 -2.38 -1.24
N ALA A 831 -8.33 -3.08 -0.84
CA ALA A 831 -8.92 -2.92 0.49
C ALA A 831 -7.94 -3.33 1.60
N MET A 832 -7.22 -4.43 1.41
CA MET A 832 -6.19 -4.93 2.33
C MET A 832 -5.03 -3.93 2.46
N ILE A 833 -4.51 -3.45 1.32
CA ILE A 833 -3.41 -2.46 1.20
C ILE A 833 -3.78 -1.14 1.86
N GLN A 834 -5.01 -0.65 1.66
CA GLN A 834 -5.48 0.60 2.25
C GLN A 834 -5.71 0.48 3.77
N ARG A 835 -6.13 -0.70 4.26
CA ARG A 835 -6.39 -0.92 5.69
C ARG A 835 -5.12 -1.11 6.52
N ALA A 836 -4.07 -1.67 5.91
CA ALA A 836 -2.77 -1.85 6.55
C ALA A 836 -2.05 -0.53 6.87
N SER A 837 -1.13 -0.57 7.83
CA SER A 837 -0.31 0.60 8.21
C SER A 837 0.58 1.05 7.06
N VAL A 838 1.14 0.10 6.31
CA VAL A 838 1.89 0.32 5.07
C VAL A 838 1.34 -0.57 3.97
N GLY A 839 1.05 -0.01 2.80
CA GLY A 839 0.61 -0.74 1.62
C GLY A 839 1.69 -0.81 0.54
N VAL A 840 2.02 -2.00 0.07
CA VAL A 840 2.96 -2.22 -1.05
C VAL A 840 2.21 -2.82 -2.23
N GLY A 841 2.32 -2.19 -3.39
CA GLY A 841 1.76 -2.68 -4.65
C GLY A 841 2.85 -3.32 -5.51
N ILE A 842 2.62 -4.52 -6.03
CA ILE A 842 3.48 -5.11 -7.04
C ILE A 842 3.06 -4.63 -8.42
N SER A 843 4.02 -4.15 -9.20
CA SER A 843 3.84 -3.68 -10.57
C SER A 843 3.89 -4.87 -11.51
N GLY A 844 2.81 -5.66 -11.49
CA GLY A 844 2.65 -6.88 -12.27
C GLY A 844 1.90 -6.69 -13.59
N VAL A 845 1.60 -7.82 -14.23
CA VAL A 845 0.80 -7.88 -15.47
C VAL A 845 -0.69 -7.70 -15.16
N GLU A 846 -1.12 -8.04 -13.94
CA GLU A 846 -2.48 -7.96 -13.38
C GLU A 846 -2.97 -6.53 -13.07
N GLY A 847 -2.55 -5.56 -13.89
CA GLY A 847 -3.04 -4.18 -13.82
C GLY A 847 -2.36 -3.30 -12.77
N LEU A 848 -2.62 -1.99 -12.87
CA LEU A 848 -1.96 -0.96 -12.05
C LEU A 848 -2.77 -0.52 -10.83
N GLN A 849 -3.87 -1.20 -10.50
CA GLN A 849 -4.78 -0.72 -9.45
C GLN A 849 -4.21 -0.82 -8.04
N ALA A 850 -3.62 -1.97 -7.66
CA ALA A 850 -2.96 -2.11 -6.37
C ALA A 850 -1.82 -1.10 -6.24
N VAL A 851 -1.01 -0.98 -7.29
CA VAL A 851 0.04 0.04 -7.42
C VAL A 851 -0.53 1.45 -7.21
N CYS A 852 -1.68 1.75 -7.82
CA CYS A 852 -2.33 3.04 -7.68
C CYS A 852 -2.78 3.37 -6.26
N ALA A 853 -3.26 2.37 -5.53
CA ALA A 853 -3.75 2.48 -4.17
C ALA A 853 -2.67 2.29 -3.09
N SER A 854 -1.48 1.82 -3.46
CA SER A 854 -0.37 1.53 -2.56
C SER A 854 0.45 2.76 -2.15
N ASP A 855 1.14 2.65 -1.01
CA ASP A 855 2.08 3.65 -0.51
C ASP A 855 3.43 3.53 -1.22
N TYR A 856 3.84 2.30 -1.52
CA TYR A 856 5.06 1.96 -2.27
C TYR A 856 4.71 1.00 -3.41
N SER A 857 5.27 1.22 -4.59
CA SER A 857 5.21 0.24 -5.67
C SER A 857 6.59 -0.38 -5.89
N ILE A 858 6.63 -1.70 -6.07
CA ILE A 858 7.84 -2.45 -6.42
C ILE A 858 7.53 -3.37 -7.61
N ALA A 859 8.53 -3.77 -8.38
CA ALA A 859 8.33 -4.65 -9.52
C ALA A 859 8.07 -6.11 -9.11
N GLN A 860 8.82 -6.58 -8.11
CA GLN A 860 8.88 -7.99 -7.72
C GLN A 860 8.96 -8.11 -6.20
N PHE A 861 8.46 -9.24 -5.68
CA PHE A 861 8.43 -9.52 -4.24
C PHE A 861 9.82 -9.47 -3.58
N ARG A 862 10.88 -9.89 -4.27
CA ARG A 862 12.26 -9.87 -3.73
C ARG A 862 12.75 -8.49 -3.29
N PHE A 863 12.25 -7.42 -3.91
CA PHE A 863 12.64 -6.06 -3.55
C PHE A 863 12.06 -5.62 -2.19
N LEU A 864 11.03 -6.31 -1.69
CA LEU A 864 10.50 -6.09 -0.34
C LEU A 864 11.59 -6.28 0.72
N LEU A 865 12.52 -7.22 0.50
CA LEU A 865 13.63 -7.47 1.43
C LEU A 865 14.49 -6.22 1.64
N ARG A 866 14.91 -5.60 0.53
CA ARG A 866 15.74 -4.39 0.56
C ARG A 866 14.96 -3.17 1.03
N LEU A 867 13.69 -3.05 0.62
CA LEU A 867 12.81 -1.98 1.04
C LEU A 867 12.65 -1.94 2.58
N LEU A 868 12.45 -3.09 3.22
CA LEU A 868 12.28 -3.17 4.67
C LEU A 868 13.62 -3.14 5.42
N LEU A 869 14.51 -4.11 5.15
CA LEU A 869 15.70 -4.31 5.96
C LEU A 869 16.73 -3.19 5.80
N VAL A 870 16.82 -2.58 4.62
CA VAL A 870 17.78 -1.49 4.37
C VAL A 870 17.10 -0.14 4.53
N HIS A 871 16.16 0.20 3.63
CA HIS A 871 15.55 1.53 3.62
C HIS A 871 14.69 1.79 4.87
N GLY A 872 13.85 0.83 5.26
CA GLY A 872 13.00 0.96 6.44
C GLY A 872 13.80 1.18 7.73
N ALA A 873 14.75 0.30 8.03
CA ALA A 873 15.57 0.42 9.24
C ALA A 873 16.45 1.69 9.24
N TRP A 874 17.03 2.07 8.10
CA TRP A 874 17.76 3.33 7.98
C TRP A 874 16.86 4.54 8.21
N ASN A 875 15.70 4.60 7.56
CA ASN A 875 14.78 5.74 7.66
C ASN A 875 14.22 5.88 9.09
N TYR A 876 13.87 4.77 9.74
CA TYR A 876 13.49 4.75 11.15
C TYR A 876 14.58 5.35 12.05
N SER A 877 15.83 4.90 11.90
CA SER A 877 16.95 5.40 12.71
C SER A 877 17.24 6.88 12.47
N ARG A 878 17.29 7.29 11.19
CA ARG A 878 17.57 8.66 10.75
C ARG A 878 16.54 9.66 11.29
N ILE A 879 15.25 9.35 11.11
CA ILE A 879 14.16 10.22 11.58
C ILE A 879 14.11 10.28 13.09
N SER A 880 14.27 9.14 13.79
CA SER A 880 14.32 9.11 15.25
C SER A 880 15.42 10.02 15.81
N LYS A 881 16.64 9.93 15.25
CA LYS A 881 17.76 10.79 15.64
C LYS A 881 17.52 12.25 15.31
N LEU A 882 17.00 12.56 14.10
CA LEU A 882 16.69 13.92 13.69
C LEU A 882 15.73 14.59 14.67
N ILE A 883 14.66 13.90 15.07
CA ILE A 883 13.65 14.44 15.99
C ILE A 883 14.26 14.66 17.38
N LEU A 884 14.95 13.64 17.93
CA LEU A 884 15.57 13.74 19.26
C LEU A 884 16.63 14.85 19.32
N TYR A 885 17.50 14.93 18.30
CA TYR A 885 18.49 15.99 18.19
C TYR A 885 17.85 17.37 18.05
N SER A 886 16.76 17.48 17.29
CA SER A 886 16.02 18.74 17.14
C SER A 886 15.37 19.19 18.43
N PHE A 887 14.86 18.29 19.27
CA PHE A 887 14.41 18.67 20.62
C PHE A 887 15.58 19.09 21.49
N TYR A 888 16.66 18.30 21.53
CA TYR A 888 17.85 18.59 22.32
C TYR A 888 18.43 19.98 22.01
N LYS A 889 18.64 20.32 20.74
CA LYS A 889 19.26 21.61 20.37
C LYS A 889 18.42 22.83 20.74
N ASN A 890 17.09 22.68 20.75
CA ASN A 890 16.17 23.74 21.12
C ASN A 890 16.10 23.91 22.62
N ILE A 891 15.94 22.81 23.36
CA ILE A 891 15.97 22.84 24.83
C ILE A 891 17.31 23.43 25.30
N CYS A 892 18.42 23.05 24.68
CA CYS A 892 19.74 23.52 25.03
C CYS A 892 19.90 25.06 24.93
N LEU A 893 19.43 25.68 23.83
CA LEU A 893 19.52 27.14 23.67
C LEU A 893 18.48 27.87 24.52
N TYR A 894 17.21 27.48 24.47
CA TYR A 894 16.14 28.29 25.04
C TYR A 894 15.98 28.13 26.56
N VAL A 895 16.47 27.04 27.16
CA VAL A 895 16.55 26.95 28.62
C VAL A 895 17.62 27.89 29.19
N ILE A 896 18.59 28.36 28.38
CA ILE A 896 19.53 29.38 28.85
C ILE A 896 18.81 30.68 29.23
N GLU A 897 17.72 31.03 28.55
CA GLU A 897 16.90 32.20 28.92
C GLU A 897 16.24 32.01 30.30
N LEU A 898 15.99 30.77 30.75
CA LEU A 898 15.54 30.50 32.12
C LEU A 898 16.66 30.76 33.14
N TRP A 899 17.89 30.32 32.84
CA TRP A 899 19.05 30.61 33.70
C TRP A 899 19.37 32.10 33.75
N PHE A 900 19.22 32.79 32.62
CA PHE A 900 19.37 34.23 32.55
C PHE A 900 18.24 34.94 33.29
N ALA A 901 16.99 34.47 33.23
CA ALA A 901 15.89 35.02 34.01
C ALA A 901 16.16 34.94 35.52
N ILE A 902 16.80 33.87 36.02
CA ILE A 902 17.24 33.78 37.42
C ILE A 902 18.31 34.85 37.73
N TYR A 903 19.26 35.06 36.82
CA TYR A 903 20.31 36.07 36.97
C TYR A 903 19.77 37.51 36.87
N SER A 904 18.75 37.76 36.04
CA SER A 904 18.19 39.08 35.75
C SER A 904 16.94 39.41 36.57
N ALA A 905 16.81 38.82 37.77
CA ALA A 905 15.71 39.05 38.71
C ALA A 905 14.30 38.79 38.13
N TRP A 906 14.15 37.80 37.25
CA TRP A 906 12.88 37.43 36.61
C TRP A 906 12.19 38.58 35.86
N SER A 907 12.96 39.50 35.29
CA SER A 907 12.46 40.64 34.51
C SER A 907 11.89 40.29 33.13
N GLY A 908 12.16 39.08 32.61
CA GLY A 908 11.78 38.70 31.24
C GLY A 908 12.69 39.27 30.14
N GLN A 909 13.86 39.79 30.52
CA GLN A 909 14.88 40.28 29.59
C GLN A 909 15.45 39.13 28.75
N ILE A 910 15.64 39.37 27.44
CA ILE A 910 16.28 38.42 26.52
C ILE A 910 17.80 38.53 26.60
N LEU A 911 18.49 37.38 26.65
CA LEU A 911 19.95 37.32 26.55
C LEU A 911 20.43 37.47 25.10
N PHE A 912 19.71 36.82 24.17
CA PHE A 912 20.07 36.81 22.76
C PHE A 912 19.31 37.87 21.97
N GLU A 913 19.91 38.34 20.87
CA GLU A 913 19.26 39.33 20.02
C GLU A 913 18.12 38.72 19.20
N ARG A 914 17.10 39.54 18.96
CA ARG A 914 15.79 39.15 18.42
C ARG A 914 15.86 38.31 17.13
N TRP A 915 16.73 38.66 16.19
CA TRP A 915 16.89 37.93 14.93
C TRP A 915 17.78 36.70 15.07
N THR A 916 18.79 36.74 15.94
CA THR A 916 19.64 35.56 16.22
C THR A 916 18.83 34.40 16.82
N ILE A 917 17.82 34.70 17.65
CA ILE A 917 16.85 33.73 18.18
C ILE A 917 16.06 33.03 17.06
N GLY A 918 15.58 33.80 16.08
CA GLY A 918 14.80 33.28 14.95
C GLY A 918 15.66 32.50 13.94
N PHE A 919 16.89 32.96 13.66
CA PHE A 919 17.78 32.33 12.70
C PHE A 919 18.51 31.10 13.21
N TYR A 920 18.59 30.89 14.53
CA TYR A 920 19.17 29.68 15.13
C TYR A 920 18.63 28.40 14.48
N ASN A 921 17.31 28.31 14.37
CA ASN A 921 16.60 27.10 13.91
C ASN A 921 16.47 26.98 12.40
N VAL A 922 16.56 28.10 11.68
CA VAL A 922 16.29 28.17 10.24
C VAL A 922 17.59 28.20 9.42
N ILE A 923 18.65 28.80 9.96
CA ILE A 923 19.90 29.04 9.24
C ILE A 923 21.06 28.30 9.93
N PHE A 924 21.39 28.66 11.17
CA PHE A 924 22.66 28.22 11.77
C PHE A 924 22.67 26.75 12.16
N THR A 925 21.56 26.18 12.62
CA THR A 925 21.49 24.76 13.04
C THR A 925 20.51 23.93 12.20
N ALA A 926 20.13 24.41 11.02
CA ALA A 926 19.20 23.69 10.15
C ALA A 926 19.86 22.54 9.38
N LEU A 927 21.11 22.68 8.95
CA LEU A 927 21.82 21.70 8.12
C LEU A 927 22.17 20.38 8.85
N PRO A 928 22.63 20.35 10.11
CA PRO A 928 22.99 19.10 10.77
C PRO A 928 21.82 18.10 10.89
N PRO A 929 20.58 18.50 11.29
CA PRO A 929 19.42 17.63 11.23
C PRO A 929 19.15 17.04 9.84
N PHE A 930 19.30 17.83 8.76
CA PHE A 930 19.16 17.32 7.38
C PHE A 930 20.23 16.27 7.05
N ALA A 931 21.48 16.53 7.42
CA ALA A 931 22.57 15.60 7.15
C ALA A 931 22.38 14.27 7.89
N ILE A 932 21.97 14.32 9.17
CA ILE A 932 21.60 13.13 9.97
C ILE A 932 20.41 12.40 9.32
N GLY A 933 19.37 13.14 8.95
CA GLY A 933 18.13 12.59 8.40
C GLY A 933 18.28 11.92 7.04
N LEU A 934 19.26 12.32 6.24
CA LEU A 934 19.44 11.85 4.86
C LEU A 934 20.62 10.90 4.68
N PHE A 935 21.74 11.16 5.33
CA PHE A 935 23.02 10.51 5.00
C PHE A 935 23.60 9.63 6.11
N ASP A 936 23.01 9.62 7.31
CA ASP A 936 23.50 8.75 8.39
C ASP A 936 23.23 7.27 8.06
N LYS A 937 24.24 6.41 8.23
CA LYS A 937 24.16 4.97 7.99
C LYS A 937 24.68 4.21 9.20
N LEU A 938 23.88 3.27 9.69
CA LEU A 938 24.25 2.37 10.80
C LEU A 938 25.30 1.35 10.36
N CYS A 939 24.97 0.58 9.31
CA CYS A 939 25.81 -0.44 8.65
C CYS A 939 25.61 -0.34 7.13
N SER A 940 26.48 -0.99 6.35
CA SER A 940 26.32 -1.13 4.88
C SER A 940 25.07 -1.92 4.49
N PRO A 941 24.49 -1.67 3.29
CA PRO A 941 23.31 -2.39 2.82
C PRO A 941 23.54 -3.90 2.69
N GLU A 942 24.74 -4.33 2.27
CA GLU A 942 25.04 -5.77 2.11
C GLU A 942 24.97 -6.52 3.46
N ILE A 943 25.45 -5.88 4.53
CA ILE A 943 25.44 -6.48 5.88
C ILE A 943 24.03 -6.54 6.46
N MET A 944 23.22 -5.51 6.22
CA MET A 944 21.82 -5.53 6.66
C MET A 944 21.02 -6.66 6.01
N LEU A 945 21.27 -6.93 4.72
CA LEU A 945 20.67 -8.06 4.00
C LEU A 945 21.22 -9.41 4.47
N ARG A 946 22.52 -9.50 4.75
CA ARG A 946 23.16 -10.72 5.26
C ARG A 946 22.72 -11.09 6.69
N HIS A 947 22.43 -10.09 7.52
CA HIS A 947 22.01 -10.25 8.91
C HIS A 947 20.65 -9.60 9.21
N PRO A 948 19.53 -10.25 8.81
CA PRO A 948 18.18 -9.72 9.03
C PRO A 948 17.81 -9.45 10.50
N ILE A 949 18.51 -10.09 11.45
CA ILE A 949 18.34 -9.90 12.91
C ILE A 949 18.55 -8.42 13.33
N LEU A 950 19.34 -7.66 12.56
CA LEU A 950 19.59 -6.23 12.83
C LEU A 950 18.34 -5.34 12.69
N TYR A 951 17.25 -5.88 12.16
CA TYR A 951 15.96 -5.20 12.01
C TYR A 951 15.10 -5.24 13.30
N ILE A 952 15.36 -6.18 14.21
CA ILE A 952 14.55 -6.34 15.44
C ILE A 952 14.54 -5.08 16.33
N PRO A 953 15.66 -4.35 16.54
CA PRO A 953 15.64 -3.14 17.36
C PRO A 953 14.74 -2.02 16.81
N SER A 954 14.58 -1.92 15.49
CA SER A 954 13.69 -0.93 14.89
C SER A 954 12.22 -1.33 15.03
N GLN A 955 11.88 -2.62 14.87
CA GLN A 955 10.53 -3.15 15.13
C GLN A 955 10.02 -2.83 16.53
N GLN A 956 10.89 -2.96 17.54
CA GLN A 956 10.51 -2.76 18.94
C GLN A 956 10.45 -1.28 19.35
N GLY A 957 10.78 -0.35 18.45
CA GLY A 957 10.74 1.08 18.76
C GLY A 957 11.80 1.52 19.78
N LEU A 958 12.94 0.81 19.87
CA LEU A 958 13.92 1.06 20.95
C LEU A 958 14.63 2.42 20.84
N LEU A 959 14.78 2.96 19.62
CA LEU A 959 15.47 4.24 19.39
C LEU A 959 14.58 5.44 19.69
N PHE A 960 13.25 5.29 19.63
CA PHE A 960 12.31 6.39 19.81
C PHE A 960 11.18 5.96 20.74
N ASN A 961 11.30 6.41 22.00
CA ASN A 961 10.28 6.22 23.03
C ASN A 961 10.36 7.37 24.06
N VAL A 962 9.37 7.45 24.94
CA VAL A 962 9.27 8.49 25.98
C VAL A 962 10.49 8.50 26.90
N ARG A 963 11.07 7.34 27.24
CA ARG A 963 12.25 7.27 28.12
C ARG A 963 13.48 7.87 27.44
N VAL A 964 13.73 7.51 26.18
CA VAL A 964 14.83 8.05 25.39
C VAL A 964 14.67 9.55 25.20
N PHE A 965 13.46 10.03 24.91
CA PHE A 965 13.18 11.47 24.83
C PHE A 965 13.63 12.21 26.10
N TRP A 966 13.28 11.69 27.29
CA TRP A 966 13.69 12.31 28.55
C TRP A 966 15.20 12.26 28.81
N VAL A 967 15.89 11.19 28.40
CA VAL A 967 17.36 11.12 28.46
C VAL A 967 17.98 12.27 27.64
N TRP A 968 17.48 12.52 26.43
CA TRP A 968 17.95 13.63 25.59
C TRP A 968 17.58 15.00 26.16
N ALA A 969 16.37 15.16 26.73
CA ALA A 969 15.92 16.40 27.33
C ALA A 969 16.70 16.77 28.60
N VAL A 970 16.95 15.80 29.48
CA VAL A 970 17.79 15.99 30.68
C VAL A 970 19.23 16.30 30.29
N ASN A 971 19.75 15.63 29.26
CA ASN A 971 21.10 15.95 28.75
C ASN A 971 21.18 17.39 28.22
N ALA A 972 20.16 17.83 27.46
CA ALA A 972 20.07 19.22 27.00
C ALA A 972 20.02 20.22 28.17
N LEU A 973 19.29 19.89 29.23
CA LEU A 973 19.22 20.69 30.45
C LEU A 973 20.61 20.81 31.11
N LEU A 974 21.31 19.71 31.31
CA LEU A 974 22.67 19.70 31.88
C LEU A 974 23.66 20.52 31.03
N HIS A 975 23.58 20.38 29.71
CA HIS A 975 24.41 21.18 28.80
C HIS A 975 24.07 22.67 28.89
N SER A 976 22.79 23.03 28.97
CA SER A 976 22.37 24.43 29.10
C SER A 976 22.90 25.08 30.39
N VAL A 977 22.98 24.33 31.49
CA VAL A 977 23.56 24.79 32.77
C VAL A 977 25.04 25.14 32.58
N LEU A 978 25.83 24.21 32.04
CA LEU A 978 27.26 24.44 31.82
C LEU A 978 27.52 25.55 30.80
N LEU A 979 26.74 25.61 29.73
CA LEU A 979 26.87 26.61 28.67
C LEU A 979 26.52 28.03 29.11
N PHE A 980 25.77 28.21 30.19
CA PHE A 980 25.47 29.53 30.75
C PHE A 980 26.41 29.89 31.91
N TRP A 981 26.53 29.02 32.91
CA TRP A 981 27.25 29.34 34.14
C TRP A 981 28.78 29.37 33.97
N LEU A 982 29.36 28.59 33.05
CA LEU A 982 30.80 28.66 32.79
C LEU A 982 31.22 29.98 32.14
N PRO A 983 30.54 30.49 31.08
CA PRO A 983 30.80 31.85 30.57
C PRO A 983 30.61 32.94 31.62
N VAL A 984 29.57 32.85 32.45
CA VAL A 984 29.32 33.82 33.54
C VAL A 984 30.49 33.81 34.53
N ALA A 985 30.95 32.63 34.95
CA ALA A 985 32.11 32.50 35.84
C ALA A 985 33.42 32.99 35.20
N LEU A 986 33.60 32.80 33.89
CA LEU A 986 34.75 33.36 33.16
C LEU A 986 34.69 34.89 33.05
N ALA A 987 33.49 35.48 33.13
CA ALA A 987 33.26 36.92 33.05
C ALA A 987 33.09 37.61 34.42
N ASP A 988 33.33 36.90 35.52
CA ASP A 988 33.05 37.36 36.91
C ASP A 988 33.81 38.65 37.30
N HIS A 989 34.97 38.90 36.69
CA HIS A 989 35.74 40.14 36.92
C HIS A 989 35.31 41.34 36.05
N HIS A 990 34.25 41.23 35.24
CA HIS A 990 33.66 42.26 34.35
C HIS A 990 34.59 42.93 33.32
N VAL A 991 35.91 42.79 33.45
CA VAL A 991 36.93 43.34 32.55
C VAL A 991 37.35 42.25 31.57
N LEU A 992 36.85 42.34 30.33
CA LEU A 992 37.10 41.35 29.27
C LEU A 992 38.32 41.65 28.40
N TRP A 993 38.83 42.88 28.44
CA TRP A 993 40.00 43.33 27.67
C TRP A 993 41.07 43.92 28.59
N SER A 994 42.34 43.79 28.19
CA SER A 994 43.48 44.42 28.87
C SER A 994 43.38 45.95 28.96
N SER A 995 42.49 46.57 28.20
CA SER A 995 42.19 48.00 28.26
C SER A 995 41.29 48.42 29.43
N GLY A 996 40.81 47.48 30.25
CA GLY A 996 39.92 47.79 31.39
C GLY A 996 38.44 48.03 31.01
N LYS A 997 38.02 47.72 29.78
CA LYS A 997 36.64 47.93 29.31
C LYS A 997 35.74 46.75 29.69
N ASP A 998 34.47 47.03 29.95
CA ASP A 998 33.39 46.05 30.13
C ASP A 998 32.55 45.94 28.85
N GLY A 999 32.10 44.73 28.53
CA GLY A 999 31.30 44.39 27.35
C GLY A 999 29.80 44.30 27.63
N GLY A 1000 29.39 44.34 28.90
CA GLY A 1000 28.00 44.21 29.30
C GLY A 1000 27.37 42.85 28.94
N TYR A 1001 26.06 42.73 29.16
CA TYR A 1001 25.36 41.45 28.98
C TYR A 1001 25.23 40.99 27.51
N LEU A 1002 25.27 41.93 26.55
CA LEU A 1002 25.14 41.61 25.12
C LEU A 1002 26.39 40.90 24.57
N VAL A 1003 27.58 41.29 25.04
CA VAL A 1003 28.81 40.56 24.72
C VAL A 1003 28.71 39.16 25.30
N LEU A 1004 28.36 39.02 26.59
CA LEU A 1004 28.14 37.73 27.22
C LEU A 1004 27.14 36.85 26.45
N GLY A 1005 26.00 37.42 26.02
CA GLY A 1005 25.01 36.72 25.21
C GLY A 1005 25.56 36.19 23.89
N ASN A 1006 26.38 36.98 23.18
CA ASN A 1006 27.04 36.52 21.95
C ASN A 1006 28.13 35.47 22.19
N LEU A 1007 28.86 35.54 23.31
CA LEU A 1007 29.81 34.50 23.73
C LEU A 1007 29.06 33.17 23.94
N VAL A 1008 28.04 33.19 24.79
CA VAL A 1008 27.20 32.03 25.11
C VAL A 1008 26.57 31.45 23.84
N TYR A 1009 25.98 32.28 22.98
CA TYR A 1009 25.36 31.83 21.75
C TYR A 1009 26.36 31.10 20.83
N THR A 1010 27.57 31.65 20.68
CA THR A 1010 28.63 31.03 19.87
C THR A 1010 29.04 29.67 20.43
N TYR A 1011 29.18 29.56 21.76
CA TYR A 1011 29.51 28.28 22.42
C TYR A 1011 28.39 27.25 22.28
N VAL A 1012 27.13 27.68 22.33
CA VAL A 1012 25.97 26.81 22.10
C VAL A 1012 25.98 26.28 20.67
N VAL A 1013 26.12 27.15 19.65
CA VAL A 1013 26.17 26.73 18.24
C VAL A 1013 27.28 25.71 18.01
N LEU A 1014 28.49 25.98 18.53
CA LEU A 1014 29.62 25.06 18.42
C LEU A 1014 29.34 23.71 19.13
N THR A 1015 28.88 23.75 20.38
CA THR A 1015 28.61 22.54 21.19
C THR A 1015 27.52 21.67 20.55
N VAL A 1016 26.44 22.28 20.06
CA VAL A 1016 25.33 21.59 19.41
C VAL A 1016 25.80 20.96 18.09
N CYS A 1017 26.59 21.66 17.27
CA CYS A 1017 27.15 21.12 16.02
C CYS A 1017 28.12 19.95 16.28
N LEU A 1018 28.98 20.05 17.29
CA LEU A 1018 29.86 18.95 17.70
C LEU A 1018 29.08 17.77 18.27
N LYS A 1019 28.02 18.02 19.05
CA LYS A 1019 27.10 16.98 19.54
C LYS A 1019 26.42 16.24 18.39
N ALA A 1020 26.03 16.93 17.31
CA ALA A 1020 25.54 16.27 16.09
C ALA A 1020 26.59 15.30 15.53
N GLY A 1021 27.86 15.72 15.44
CA GLY A 1021 28.97 14.87 15.02
C GLY A 1021 29.18 13.63 15.90
N LEU A 1022 29.03 13.77 17.22
CA LEU A 1022 29.09 12.64 18.16
C LEU A 1022 27.90 11.67 18.00
N ALA A 1023 26.73 12.17 17.59
CA ALA A 1023 25.52 11.36 17.41
C ALA A 1023 25.45 10.65 16.05
N THR A 1024 26.14 11.15 15.03
CA THR A 1024 26.24 10.52 13.70
C THR A 1024 27.11 9.27 13.73
N HIS A 1025 26.70 8.22 13.02
CA HIS A 1025 27.50 7.00 12.88
C HIS A 1025 28.42 7.03 11.67
N SER A 1026 27.99 7.66 10.58
CA SER A 1026 28.78 7.75 9.35
C SER A 1026 29.17 9.20 9.04
N TRP A 1027 30.48 9.47 8.99
CA TRP A 1027 31.02 10.75 8.57
C TRP A 1027 31.20 10.77 7.05
N THR A 1028 30.33 11.51 6.37
CA THR A 1028 30.38 11.80 4.95
C THR A 1028 30.84 13.25 4.69
N TRP A 1029 31.22 13.56 3.46
CA TRP A 1029 31.56 14.94 3.09
C TRP A 1029 30.38 15.90 3.33
N VAL A 1030 29.13 15.46 3.15
CA VAL A 1030 27.93 16.27 3.41
C VAL A 1030 27.77 16.54 4.90
N THR A 1031 28.00 15.53 5.77
CA THR A 1031 27.96 15.77 7.22
C THR A 1031 29.04 16.75 7.67
N HIS A 1032 30.25 16.68 7.10
CA HIS A 1032 31.31 17.66 7.36
C HIS A 1032 30.91 19.07 6.93
N VAL A 1033 30.40 19.23 5.70
CA VAL A 1033 29.91 20.53 5.21
C VAL A 1033 28.76 21.04 6.08
N SER A 1034 27.86 20.16 6.54
CA SER A 1034 26.75 20.58 7.40
C SER A 1034 27.21 21.09 8.77
N ILE A 1035 28.18 20.43 9.42
CA ILE A 1035 28.65 20.77 10.77
C ILE A 1035 29.56 22.00 10.72
N TRP A 1036 30.61 21.95 9.90
CA TRP A 1036 31.59 23.03 9.80
C TRP A 1036 31.05 24.23 9.05
N GLY A 1037 30.21 24.01 8.03
CA GLY A 1037 29.52 25.07 7.30
C GLY A 1037 28.55 25.84 8.20
N SER A 1038 27.80 25.15 9.07
CA SER A 1038 26.95 25.82 10.08
C SER A 1038 27.74 26.72 11.03
N LEU A 1039 28.91 26.27 11.47
CA LEU A 1039 29.79 27.05 12.34
C LEU A 1039 30.37 28.27 11.61
N ALA A 1040 30.89 28.06 10.39
CA ALA A 1040 31.43 29.15 9.56
C ALA A 1040 30.34 30.18 9.21
N LEU A 1041 29.12 29.72 8.94
CA LEU A 1041 27.97 30.58 8.63
C LEU A 1041 27.60 31.48 9.81
N TRP A 1042 27.65 30.97 11.05
CA TRP A 1042 27.44 31.79 12.25
C TRP A 1042 28.52 32.87 12.40
N LEU A 1043 29.80 32.49 12.29
CA LEU A 1043 30.91 33.45 12.44
C LEU A 1043 30.89 34.53 11.34
N LEU A 1044 30.58 34.13 10.09
CA LEU A 1044 30.40 35.05 8.98
C LEU A 1044 29.19 35.96 9.19
N PHE A 1045 28.08 35.42 9.69
CA PHE A 1045 26.89 36.20 10.02
C PHE A 1045 27.20 37.26 11.08
N LEU A 1046 27.92 36.91 12.15
CA LEU A 1046 28.31 37.86 13.18
C LEU A 1046 29.16 39.00 12.59
N LEU A 1047 30.16 38.67 11.76
CA LEU A 1047 31.00 39.66 11.07
C LEU A 1047 30.18 40.62 10.19
N ILE A 1048 29.27 40.08 9.39
CA ILE A 1048 28.47 40.86 8.44
C ILE A 1048 27.41 41.68 9.20
N TYR A 1049 26.62 41.05 10.07
CA TYR A 1049 25.51 41.69 10.79
C TYR A 1049 25.97 42.84 11.68
N SER A 1050 27.14 42.71 12.32
CA SER A 1050 27.72 43.77 13.16
C SER A 1050 28.16 45.02 12.41
N ASN A 1051 28.33 44.95 11.07
CA ASN A 1051 28.77 46.08 10.25
C ASN A 1051 27.66 46.63 9.33
N ILE A 1052 26.47 46.00 9.28
CA ILE A 1052 25.36 46.40 8.39
C ILE A 1052 24.59 47.62 8.92
N TYR A 1053 24.52 47.83 10.23
CA TYR A 1053 23.63 48.81 10.86
C TYR A 1053 23.74 50.28 10.37
N PRO A 1054 24.91 50.79 9.91
CA PRO A 1054 24.96 52.13 9.30
C PRO A 1054 24.29 52.23 7.92
N THR A 1055 24.08 51.09 7.25
CA THR A 1055 23.54 51.02 5.87
C THR A 1055 22.09 50.57 5.82
N ILE A 1056 21.72 49.60 6.67
CA ILE A 1056 20.36 49.08 6.82
C ILE A 1056 20.03 49.29 8.30
N LEU A 1057 18.99 50.08 8.62
CA LEU A 1057 18.59 50.47 9.99
C LEU A 1057 18.04 49.30 10.86
N ILE A 1058 18.65 48.12 10.76
CA ILE A 1058 18.32 46.88 11.46
C ILE A 1058 19.54 46.45 12.28
N GLY A 1059 19.34 46.02 13.52
CA GLY A 1059 20.41 45.46 14.34
C GLY A 1059 21.29 46.48 15.06
N ALA A 1060 20.72 47.61 15.50
CA ALA A 1060 21.40 48.69 16.23
C ALA A 1060 22.32 48.21 17.36
N VAL A 1061 21.81 47.23 18.09
CA VAL A 1061 22.40 46.66 19.30
C VAL A 1061 23.65 45.80 18.99
N MET A 1062 23.83 45.39 17.73
CA MET A 1062 24.95 44.54 17.28
C MET A 1062 26.10 45.30 16.64
N LEU A 1063 26.02 46.63 16.55
CA LEU A 1063 27.05 47.45 15.91
C LEU A 1063 28.42 47.23 16.58
N GLY A 1064 29.40 46.76 15.80
CA GLY A 1064 30.77 46.51 16.27
C GLY A 1064 30.94 45.35 17.24
N MET A 1065 29.93 44.47 17.40
CA MET A 1065 30.04 43.27 18.25
C MET A 1065 31.12 42.30 17.78
N ASP A 1066 31.32 42.16 16.48
CA ASP A 1066 32.40 41.38 15.87
C ASP A 1066 33.78 41.76 16.45
N ARG A 1067 34.07 43.07 16.52
CA ARG A 1067 35.35 43.57 17.04
C ARG A 1067 35.50 43.34 18.54
N MET A 1068 34.41 43.48 19.29
CA MET A 1068 34.40 43.26 20.74
C MET A 1068 34.62 41.77 21.06
N VAL A 1069 33.82 40.89 20.47
CA VAL A 1069 33.88 39.43 20.71
C VAL A 1069 35.20 38.85 20.23
N PHE A 1070 35.60 39.08 18.96
CA PHE A 1070 36.82 38.50 18.41
C PHE A 1070 38.11 39.11 18.99
N GLY A 1071 38.03 40.35 19.50
CA GLY A 1071 39.15 41.02 20.18
C GLY A 1071 39.41 40.54 21.61
N SER A 1072 38.51 39.75 22.21
CA SER A 1072 38.70 39.22 23.56
C SER A 1072 39.44 37.87 23.55
N LEU A 1073 40.51 37.75 24.35
CA LEU A 1073 41.18 36.46 24.55
C LEU A 1073 40.32 35.48 25.34
N VAL A 1074 39.45 35.99 26.22
CA VAL A 1074 38.51 35.19 27.02
C VAL A 1074 37.53 34.46 26.09
N PHE A 1075 37.11 35.10 24.99
CA PHE A 1075 36.28 34.46 23.97
C PHE A 1075 36.95 33.23 23.35
N TRP A 1076 38.18 33.37 22.84
CA TRP A 1076 38.87 32.27 22.17
C TRP A 1076 39.23 31.12 23.11
N PHE A 1077 39.57 31.43 24.38
CA PHE A 1077 39.79 30.40 25.39
C PHE A 1077 38.49 29.67 25.74
N GLY A 1078 37.40 30.42 25.95
CA GLY A 1078 36.07 29.87 26.18
C GLY A 1078 35.55 29.02 25.01
N LEU A 1079 35.85 29.42 23.76
CA LEU A 1079 35.46 28.71 22.55
C LEU A 1079 36.01 27.27 22.50
N ILE A 1080 37.14 27.01 23.14
CA ILE A 1080 37.74 25.68 23.23
C ILE A 1080 37.30 24.99 24.52
N LEU A 1081 37.45 25.67 25.67
CA LEU A 1081 37.26 25.04 26.99
C LEU A 1081 35.81 24.62 27.24
N ILE A 1082 34.85 25.50 26.92
CA ILE A 1082 33.44 25.28 27.30
C ILE A 1082 32.81 24.14 26.50
N PRO A 1083 32.92 24.06 25.16
CA PRO A 1083 32.39 22.92 24.40
C PRO A 1083 33.05 21.59 24.77
N ILE A 1084 34.34 21.59 25.14
CA ILE A 1084 35.02 20.38 25.60
C ILE A 1084 34.46 19.95 26.96
N ALA A 1085 34.36 20.86 27.92
CA ALA A 1085 33.83 20.58 29.25
C ALA A 1085 32.39 20.06 29.20
N THR A 1086 31.56 20.59 28.29
CA THR A 1086 30.17 20.16 28.12
C THR A 1086 30.05 18.79 27.45
N LEU A 1087 30.91 18.46 26.48
CA LEU A 1087 30.80 17.22 25.70
C LEU A 1087 31.58 16.02 26.28
N ILE A 1088 32.51 16.24 27.21
CA ILE A 1088 33.26 15.15 27.86
C ILE A 1088 32.34 14.08 28.48
N PRO A 1089 31.30 14.43 29.26
CA PRO A 1089 30.41 13.42 29.85
C PRO A 1089 29.73 12.54 28.80
N ASP A 1090 29.27 13.14 27.70
CA ASP A 1090 28.67 12.43 26.58
C ASP A 1090 29.65 11.47 25.90
N LEU A 1091 30.89 11.91 25.69
CA LEU A 1091 31.94 11.09 25.11
C LEU A 1091 32.24 9.88 26.01
N VAL A 1092 32.38 10.09 27.32
CA VAL A 1092 32.63 9.02 28.29
C VAL A 1092 31.49 8.01 28.30
N VAL A 1093 30.24 8.45 28.37
CA VAL A 1093 29.07 7.56 28.34
C VAL A 1093 29.03 6.76 27.04
N THR A 1094 29.32 7.41 25.91
CA THR A 1094 29.34 6.74 24.59
C THR A 1094 30.44 5.67 24.52
N VAL A 1095 31.65 5.98 25.00
CA VAL A 1095 32.78 5.04 25.03
C VAL A 1095 32.49 3.85 25.95
N VAL A 1096 31.95 4.10 27.15
CA VAL A 1096 31.59 3.04 28.11
C VAL A 1096 30.51 2.14 27.54
N ARG A 1097 29.45 2.71 26.94
CA ARG A 1097 28.37 1.92 26.33
C ARG A 1097 28.89 1.04 25.20
N ASN A 1098 29.65 1.61 24.26
CA ASN A 1098 30.17 0.88 23.11
C ASN A 1098 31.20 -0.20 23.48
N SER A 1099 31.89 -0.04 24.61
CA SER A 1099 32.94 -0.97 25.05
C SER A 1099 32.41 -2.04 26.01
N ALA A 1100 31.61 -1.68 27.01
CA ALA A 1100 31.16 -2.56 28.08
C ALA A 1100 29.75 -3.15 27.86
N PHE A 1101 28.85 -2.44 27.15
CA PHE A 1101 27.45 -2.84 26.94
C PHE A 1101 27.11 -2.84 25.44
N LYS A 1102 27.95 -3.52 24.67
CA LYS A 1102 27.89 -3.51 23.20
C LYS A 1102 26.58 -4.09 22.67
N SER A 1103 25.91 -3.33 21.81
CA SER A 1103 24.70 -3.79 21.12
C SER A 1103 25.04 -4.76 19.97
N ALA A 1104 24.07 -5.59 19.55
CA ALA A 1104 24.25 -6.48 18.40
C ALA A 1104 24.63 -5.72 17.12
N THR A 1105 24.03 -4.55 16.90
CA THR A 1105 24.34 -3.65 15.78
C THR A 1105 25.77 -3.13 15.84
N GLU A 1106 26.24 -2.71 17.01
CA GLU A 1106 27.63 -2.26 17.20
C GLU A 1106 28.64 -3.39 17.00
N ALA A 1107 28.33 -4.60 17.48
CA ALA A 1107 29.18 -5.77 17.31
C ALA A 1107 29.35 -6.14 15.82
N VAL A 1108 28.27 -6.10 15.05
CA VAL A 1108 28.33 -6.34 13.60
C VAL A 1108 29.07 -5.21 12.89
N ARG A 1109 28.82 -3.95 13.23
CA ARG A 1109 29.53 -2.81 12.66
C ARG A 1109 31.04 -2.85 12.93
N GLU A 1110 31.45 -3.26 14.12
CA GLU A 1110 32.87 -3.41 14.42
C GLU A 1110 33.50 -4.56 13.63
N SER A 1111 32.78 -5.66 13.43
CA SER A 1111 33.25 -6.76 12.58
C SER A 1111 33.41 -6.33 11.11
N GLU A 1112 32.51 -5.48 10.61
CA GLU A 1112 32.59 -4.86 9.29
C GLU A 1112 33.85 -4.00 9.15
N LEU A 1113 34.05 -3.05 10.08
CA LEU A 1113 35.21 -2.15 10.05
C LEU A 1113 36.55 -2.92 10.16
N LYS A 1114 36.55 -4.04 10.88
CA LYS A 1114 37.73 -4.91 11.04
C LYS A 1114 37.85 -5.97 9.95
N GLN A 1115 36.92 -6.05 9.01
CA GLN A 1115 36.83 -7.11 7.98
C GLN A 1115 36.94 -8.54 8.57
N ARG A 1116 36.36 -8.78 9.75
CA ARG A 1116 36.37 -10.09 10.43
C ARG A 1116 35.02 -10.80 10.29
N ALA A 1117 35.03 -12.13 10.42
CA ALA A 1117 33.80 -12.89 10.54
C ALA A 1117 32.97 -12.36 11.73
N PRO A 1118 31.65 -12.19 11.58
CA PRO A 1118 30.80 -11.65 12.63
C PRO A 1118 30.83 -12.57 13.86
N PRO A 1119 30.74 -12.01 15.08
CA PRO A 1119 30.89 -12.78 16.32
C PRO A 1119 29.79 -13.84 16.48
N ALA A 1120 30.11 -14.95 17.14
CA ALA A 1120 29.20 -16.07 17.45
C ALA A 1120 27.96 -15.68 18.28
N LEU A 1121 27.89 -14.45 18.79
CA LEU A 1121 26.76 -13.85 19.50
C LEU A 1121 25.47 -13.75 18.64
N LEU A 1122 25.57 -13.95 17.32
CA LEU A 1122 24.41 -14.00 16.42
C LEU A 1122 23.74 -15.40 16.34
N ALA A 1123 24.35 -16.43 16.95
CA ALA A 1123 23.70 -17.72 17.06
C ALA A 1123 22.59 -17.63 18.10
N GLN A 1124 21.33 -17.52 17.64
CA GLN A 1124 20.19 -17.78 18.50
C GLN A 1124 20.36 -19.15 19.16
N PRO A 1125 19.94 -19.34 20.42
CA PRO A 1125 19.81 -20.68 20.96
C PRO A 1125 18.89 -21.45 20.00
N ARG A 1126 19.39 -22.56 19.44
CA ARG A 1126 18.52 -23.52 18.76
C ARG A 1126 17.44 -23.89 19.76
N HIS A 1127 16.24 -23.36 19.60
CA HIS A 1127 15.09 -23.88 20.33
C HIS A 1127 15.06 -25.37 20.03
N SER A 1128 15.09 -26.17 21.08
CA SER A 1128 14.93 -27.62 21.02
C SER A 1128 13.62 -27.91 20.30
N VAL A 1129 13.69 -28.31 19.02
CA VAL A 1129 12.54 -28.70 18.19
C VAL A 1129 12.12 -30.15 18.50
N ALA A 1130 12.19 -30.59 19.77
CA ALA A 1130 12.10 -32.02 20.06
C ALA A 1130 10.92 -32.48 20.94
N GLU A 1131 10.13 -31.61 21.59
CA GLU A 1131 9.18 -32.11 22.61
C GLU A 1131 7.71 -31.70 22.46
N ALA A 1132 7.31 -30.98 21.41
CA ALA A 1132 5.90 -30.57 21.20
C ALA A 1132 5.22 -31.21 19.97
N ALA A 1133 5.68 -32.39 19.52
CA ALA A 1133 5.17 -33.07 18.33
C ALA A 1133 4.58 -34.46 18.65
N HIS A 1134 3.81 -34.58 19.74
CA HIS A 1134 2.94 -35.73 19.95
C HIS A 1134 1.48 -35.26 19.98
N ALA A 1135 0.66 -35.87 19.13
CA ALA A 1135 -0.80 -35.69 18.98
C ALA A 1135 -1.33 -34.72 17.90
N LEU A 1136 -0.69 -34.63 16.72
CA LEU A 1136 -1.40 -34.11 15.53
C LEU A 1136 -1.25 -35.07 14.35
N VAL A 1137 -2.40 -35.42 13.77
CA VAL A 1137 -2.56 -36.38 12.67
C VAL A 1137 -1.82 -35.87 11.43
N ARG A 1138 -0.88 -36.67 10.91
CA ARG A 1138 -0.33 -36.48 9.56
C ARG A 1138 -1.39 -36.91 8.55
N LEU A 1139 -2.00 -35.96 7.86
CA LEU A 1139 -2.83 -36.25 6.67
C LEU A 1139 -1.91 -36.56 5.48
N ALA A 1140 -2.22 -37.64 4.75
CA ALA A 1140 -1.65 -37.86 3.42
C ALA A 1140 -2.07 -36.70 2.52
N GLN A 1141 -1.11 -36.00 1.91
CA GLN A 1141 -1.35 -34.81 1.10
C GLN A 1141 -1.42 -35.19 -0.39
N TYR A 1142 -2.47 -34.74 -1.06
CA TYR A 1142 -2.68 -34.92 -2.50
C TYR A 1142 -2.53 -33.56 -3.21
N GLY A 1143 -1.75 -33.51 -4.31
CA GLY A 1143 -1.32 -32.28 -4.99
C GLY A 1143 -2.29 -31.72 -6.04
N PHE A 1144 -3.54 -32.19 -6.10
CA PHE A 1144 -4.48 -31.76 -7.13
C PHE A 1144 -4.84 -30.28 -7.03
N ALA A 1145 -4.64 -29.54 -8.12
CA ALA A 1145 -5.14 -28.17 -8.29
C ALA A 1145 -5.44 -27.90 -9.77
N PHE A 1146 -6.60 -27.30 -10.05
CA PHE A 1146 -7.01 -26.86 -11.39
C PHE A 1146 -7.78 -25.55 -11.31
N SER A 1147 -7.28 -24.53 -12.01
CA SER A 1147 -7.79 -23.16 -12.06
C SER A 1147 -8.65 -22.98 -13.32
N GLN A 1148 -9.96 -22.91 -13.13
CA GLN A 1148 -10.93 -22.58 -14.19
C GLN A 1148 -12.06 -21.73 -13.61
N GLU A 1149 -12.42 -20.65 -14.31
CA GLU A 1149 -13.52 -19.76 -13.95
C GLU A 1149 -14.88 -20.39 -14.29
N GLU A 1150 -15.80 -20.36 -13.32
CA GLU A 1150 -17.19 -20.80 -13.49
C GLU A 1150 -18.08 -19.56 -13.65
N GLY A 1151 -18.98 -19.55 -14.64
CA GLY A 1151 -19.99 -18.48 -14.78
C GLY A 1151 -19.81 -17.49 -15.93
N GLY A 1152 -19.08 -17.83 -16.99
CA GLY A 1152 -19.20 -17.12 -18.26
C GLY A 1152 -20.61 -17.28 -18.86
N SER A 1153 -21.19 -16.21 -19.40
CA SER A 1153 -22.52 -16.24 -20.03
C SER A 1153 -22.63 -17.13 -21.26
N VAL A 1154 -21.50 -17.41 -21.89
CA VAL A 1154 -21.34 -18.41 -22.95
C VAL A 1154 -20.54 -19.56 -22.36
N SER A 1155 -21.07 -20.80 -22.42
CA SER A 1155 -20.31 -21.96 -21.96
C SER A 1155 -19.04 -22.10 -22.81
N GLN A 1156 -17.96 -22.60 -22.23
CA GLN A 1156 -16.72 -22.78 -23.00
C GLN A 1156 -16.93 -23.79 -24.14
N ALA A 1157 -17.82 -24.77 -23.95
CA ALA A 1157 -18.31 -25.64 -25.01
C ALA A 1157 -18.94 -24.87 -26.18
N ASP A 1158 -19.65 -23.77 -25.93
CA ASP A 1158 -20.25 -22.93 -26.98
C ASP A 1158 -19.19 -22.08 -27.69
N VAL A 1159 -18.22 -21.52 -26.97
CA VAL A 1159 -17.07 -20.79 -27.57
C VAL A 1159 -16.34 -21.69 -28.57
N VAL A 1160 -16.09 -22.93 -28.16
CA VAL A 1160 -15.46 -23.97 -28.99
C VAL A 1160 -16.24 -24.27 -30.27
N ARG A 1161 -17.57 -24.20 -30.22
CA ARG A 1161 -18.46 -24.54 -31.33
C ARG A 1161 -18.69 -23.40 -32.32
N VAL A 1162 -18.26 -22.18 -31.99
CA VAL A 1162 -18.49 -20.99 -32.83
C VAL A 1162 -17.23 -20.60 -33.62
N TYR A 1163 -16.04 -20.89 -33.10
CA TYR A 1163 -14.78 -20.39 -33.67
C TYR A 1163 -14.25 -21.24 -34.84
N ASP A 1164 -14.00 -20.63 -36.01
CA ASP A 1164 -13.24 -21.23 -37.12
C ASP A 1164 -11.96 -20.43 -37.39
N THR A 1165 -10.83 -21.00 -36.99
CA THR A 1165 -9.50 -20.37 -37.13
C THR A 1165 -8.99 -20.28 -38.56
N ARG A 1166 -9.71 -20.86 -39.55
CA ARG A 1166 -9.34 -20.78 -40.97
C ARG A 1166 -9.84 -19.52 -41.67
N GLN A 1167 -10.83 -18.84 -41.10
CA GLN A 1167 -11.38 -17.63 -41.73
C GLN A 1167 -10.49 -16.43 -41.41
N PRO A 1168 -10.04 -15.66 -42.43
CA PRO A 1168 -9.32 -14.42 -42.20
C PRO A 1168 -10.25 -13.40 -41.52
N ARG A 1169 -9.72 -12.61 -40.58
CA ARG A 1169 -10.48 -11.54 -39.95
C ARG A 1169 -10.92 -10.53 -41.01
N PRO A 1170 -12.13 -9.94 -40.91
CA PRO A 1170 -12.54 -8.87 -41.82
C PRO A 1170 -11.55 -7.70 -41.71
N GLU A 1171 -10.85 -7.41 -42.80
CA GLU A 1171 -9.94 -6.27 -42.87
C GLU A 1171 -10.71 -4.95 -42.82
N HIS A 1172 -10.08 -3.94 -42.20
CA HIS A 1172 -10.62 -2.59 -42.08
C HIS A 1172 -11.03 -2.03 -43.46
N SER A 1173 -12.34 -1.87 -43.69
CA SER A 1173 -12.90 -1.00 -44.73
C SER A 1173 -13.28 0.35 -44.17
#